data_AF-A0A4R1PWB3-F1
#
_entry.id   AF-A0A4R1PWB3-F1
#
_cell.length_a   1.000
_cell.length_b   1.000
_cell.length_c   1.000
_cell.angle_alpha   90.00
_cell.angle_beta   90.00
_cell.angle_gamma   90.00
#
_symmetry.space_group_name_H-M   'P 1'
#
loop_
_entity.id
_entity.type
_entity.pdbx_description
1 polymer ?
#
loop_
_entity_poly.entity_id
_entity_poly.type
_entity_poly.pdbx_seq_one_letter_code
_entity_poly.pdbx_strand_id
1 'polypeptide(L)'
;MSSASLSHLVLDTNSEMPLIARVYEVESAEELRSEEPVEEAVAVVAEVEFEAESTRAREAVRPAARAPQAESGPAAKPLEEGSLPFVGQVLAYAPGESLLIQRRLHLDEDLYLADHAFVHAPGVKPVSACMPVLPLTMSLEVMAEAAACLAPGLGLIGFEDVKATRWIEVSDCDSELLNISARVKEVDADGQVWRIAVALQLEGQDMPSTTATVLFSTAYRVDLDLAFGSFSNPYRLPLTGEDIYRERHMFHGPCFHCLTGEIIIADEGAVTDLVTRPPTELFRSISQPQLLIDPALFDGIGQFIGVWAMQHDRYVLPIGFGKLELYRSTPPAGTRVPIRIEIVRDETMTMYANVEIQDGSGGVWLRVREWGSIKFRHPAQVLDFRRQPTRHLLSRSLALPSLAKGVQCCLISKADTQGFDPLLLARHYLHLDEMADFVAKAGVPPRQQQWQLGRVAAKDAVRAWLAARSEQPEMLHPAAFVIDSDAAGQPLVAALEGHARLPRISIAHCEDQAVALAGEQPLGIDIEQIRPHAAGFLESFSKAGERELLDELATEGEVRDEWITRLWSAKEAAGKLLGTGVNGAPQRFEAIAIDGAGNFIIQVRDSDRLINVHSVREGNFVIAYAATETAGASGR
;
A
#
# COMPACT_ATOMS: atom_id res chain seq x y z
N MET A 1 -24.95 -37.16 42.78
CA MET A 1 -25.83 -37.19 41.59
C MET A 1 -25.01 -36.61 40.46
N SER A 2 -24.66 -37.48 39.53
CA SER A 2 -23.60 -37.35 38.55
C SER A 2 -24.22 -37.25 37.15
N SER A 3 -23.53 -36.53 36.27
CA SER A 3 -23.48 -36.70 34.81
C SER A 3 -24.78 -36.62 34.01
N ALA A 4 -24.88 -35.56 33.20
CA ALA A 4 -25.42 -35.63 31.83
C ALA A 4 -24.38 -34.89 30.95
N SER A 5 -23.34 -35.59 30.50
CA SER A 5 -23.23 -36.25 29.18
C SER A 5 -23.25 -35.25 28.02
N LEU A 6 -22.05 -34.74 27.72
CA LEU A 6 -21.62 -34.37 26.37
C LEU A 6 -21.81 -35.57 25.43
N SER A 7 -22.71 -35.41 24.45
CA SER A 7 -22.97 -36.33 23.32
C SER A 7 -24.15 -35.69 22.55
N HIS A 8 -24.07 -35.22 21.30
CA HIS A 8 -23.37 -35.73 20.13
C HIS A 8 -23.10 -34.61 19.12
N LEU A 9 -22.02 -34.81 18.34
CA LEU A 9 -21.86 -34.28 16.99
C LEU A 9 -23.21 -34.27 16.24
N VAL A 10 -23.62 -33.09 15.79
CA VAL A 10 -24.18 -32.96 14.45
C VAL A 10 -23.14 -32.16 13.69
N LEU A 11 -22.21 -32.88 13.03
CA LEU A 11 -21.70 -32.40 11.76
C LEU A 11 -22.94 -32.31 10.89
N ASP A 12 -23.43 -31.09 10.67
CA ASP A 12 -24.54 -30.89 9.75
C ASP A 12 -23.97 -31.16 8.35
N THR A 13 -23.98 -32.44 7.95
CA THR A 13 -23.47 -32.90 6.66
C THR A 13 -24.46 -32.65 5.52
N ASN A 14 -25.52 -31.88 5.77
CA ASN A 14 -26.52 -31.60 4.75
C ASN A 14 -26.09 -30.36 3.97
N SER A 15 -25.30 -30.56 2.92
CA SER A 15 -24.79 -29.49 2.05
C SER A 15 -25.89 -28.62 1.41
N GLU A 16 -27.14 -29.08 1.44
CA GLU A 16 -28.30 -28.42 0.83
C GLU A 16 -28.99 -27.39 1.72
N MET A 17 -28.64 -27.29 3.01
CA MET A 17 -29.22 -26.26 3.91
C MET A 17 -28.19 -25.18 4.28
N PRO A 18 -28.63 -23.92 4.46
CA PRO A 18 -27.78 -22.85 4.98
C PRO A 18 -27.18 -23.15 6.35
N LEU A 19 -25.89 -22.80 6.53
CA LEU A 19 -25.25 -22.86 7.84
C LEU A 19 -25.92 -21.87 8.79
N ILE A 20 -26.46 -22.38 9.89
CA ILE A 20 -27.04 -21.58 10.97
C ILE A 20 -25.91 -21.21 11.94
N ALA A 21 -25.77 -19.92 12.22
CA ALA A 21 -24.81 -19.42 13.20
C ALA A 21 -25.12 -19.99 14.59
N ARG A 22 -24.11 -20.51 15.30
CA ARG A 22 -24.24 -20.83 16.73
C ARG A 22 -24.08 -19.54 17.51
N VAL A 23 -25.08 -18.69 17.42
CA VAL A 23 -25.19 -17.52 18.30
C VAL A 23 -25.53 -18.09 19.67
N TYR A 24 -24.75 -17.78 20.71
CA TYR A 24 -25.27 -17.92 22.08
C TYR A 24 -26.60 -17.17 22.10
N GLU A 25 -27.71 -17.80 22.52
CA GLU A 25 -29.01 -17.11 22.55
C GLU A 25 -28.86 -15.88 23.45
N VAL A 26 -28.71 -14.70 22.85
CA VAL A 26 -28.63 -13.43 23.55
C VAL A 26 -30.07 -13.02 23.83
N GLU A 27 -30.59 -13.36 25.01
CA GLU A 27 -31.94 -13.00 25.40
C GLU A 27 -32.02 -11.53 25.84
N SER A 28 -30.89 -10.91 26.22
CA SER A 28 -30.82 -9.49 26.58
C SER A 28 -29.44 -8.84 26.39
N ALA A 29 -29.42 -7.50 26.27
CA ALA A 29 -28.18 -6.72 26.27
C ALA A 29 -27.37 -6.86 27.58
N GLU A 30 -27.97 -7.34 28.68
CA GLU A 30 -27.29 -7.57 29.95
C GLU A 30 -26.42 -8.84 29.94
N GLU A 31 -26.74 -9.85 29.12
CA GLU A 31 -25.98 -11.10 29.01
C GLU A 31 -24.64 -10.94 28.27
N LEU A 32 -24.47 -9.85 27.53
CA LEU A 32 -23.26 -9.53 26.77
C LEU A 32 -22.42 -8.39 27.36
N ARG A 33 -22.82 -7.83 28.51
CA ARG A 33 -22.00 -6.83 29.22
C ARG A 33 -20.86 -7.56 29.93
N SER A 34 -19.62 -7.37 29.46
CA SER A 34 -18.47 -7.57 30.35
C SER A 34 -18.61 -6.57 31.50
N GLU A 35 -18.48 -7.04 32.75
CA GLU A 35 -18.55 -6.22 33.96
C GLU A 35 -17.42 -5.18 34.03
N GLU A 36 -17.44 -4.13 33.20
CA GLU A 36 -16.75 -2.88 33.47
C GLU A 36 -17.64 -1.70 33.06
N PRO A 37 -17.92 -0.74 33.97
CA PRO A 37 -18.89 0.32 33.72
C PRO A 37 -18.29 1.41 32.84
N VAL A 38 -19.03 1.85 31.83
CA VAL A 38 -18.73 3.07 31.07
C VAL A 38 -19.92 4.02 31.19
N GLU A 39 -19.66 5.24 31.66
CA GLU A 39 -20.63 6.32 31.83
C GLU A 39 -21.20 6.82 30.49
N GLU A 40 -22.42 7.36 30.59
CA GLU A 40 -23.39 7.66 29.52
C GLU A 40 -22.87 8.48 28.33
N ALA A 41 -23.21 8.02 27.12
CA ALA A 41 -23.41 8.87 25.96
C ALA A 41 -24.65 8.40 25.19
N VAL A 42 -25.82 8.94 25.55
CA VAL A 42 -27.07 8.80 24.80
C VAL A 42 -27.33 10.10 24.05
N ALA A 43 -27.30 10.03 22.72
CA ALA A 43 -28.17 10.69 21.75
C ALA A 43 -27.39 10.95 20.46
N VAL A 44 -27.73 10.23 19.38
CA VAL A 44 -28.19 10.77 18.07
C VAL A 44 -28.57 9.55 17.21
N VAL A 45 -29.87 9.30 17.03
CA VAL A 45 -30.37 8.49 15.91
C VAL A 45 -31.60 9.21 15.36
N ALA A 46 -31.41 10.00 14.31
CA ALA A 46 -32.49 10.41 13.41
C ALA A 46 -31.90 10.93 12.09
N GLU A 47 -32.51 10.46 11.00
CA GLU A 47 -32.45 10.97 9.61
C GLU A 47 -31.26 10.56 8.72
N VAL A 48 -31.54 9.56 7.88
CA VAL A 48 -30.81 9.30 6.62
C VAL A 48 -31.85 9.42 5.49
N GLU A 49 -31.89 10.57 4.83
CA GLU A 49 -32.50 10.73 3.50
C GLU A 49 -31.57 11.53 2.57
N PHE A 50 -31.70 11.21 1.28
CA PHE A 50 -30.92 11.58 0.10
C PHE A 50 -30.39 13.02 0.01
N GLU A 51 -29.15 13.20 -0.50
CA GLU A 51 -28.91 14.03 -1.70
C GLU A 51 -27.53 13.78 -2.33
N ALA A 52 -27.48 14.00 -3.65
CA ALA A 52 -26.34 13.86 -4.53
C ALA A 52 -25.57 15.18 -4.70
N GLU A 53 -24.34 15.06 -5.21
CA GLU A 53 -23.42 16.11 -5.71
C GLU A 53 -22.34 16.69 -4.76
N SER A 54 -21.09 16.37 -5.13
CA SER A 54 -19.94 17.28 -5.29
C SER A 54 -19.49 18.14 -4.09
N THR A 55 -18.36 17.78 -3.46
CA THR A 55 -17.03 18.41 -3.67
C THR A 55 -15.98 17.75 -2.76
N ARG A 56 -14.83 17.33 -3.33
CA ARG A 56 -13.69 16.82 -2.55
C ARG A 56 -12.89 17.99 -1.97
N ALA A 57 -12.95 18.15 -0.65
CA ALA A 57 -11.95 18.89 0.11
C ALA A 57 -11.21 17.89 1.01
N ARG A 58 -9.88 17.86 0.87
CA ARG A 58 -8.97 17.11 1.75
C ARG A 58 -8.84 17.89 3.05
N GLU A 59 -9.31 17.33 4.17
CA GLU A 59 -8.99 17.87 5.49
C GLU A 59 -7.71 17.23 6.05
N ALA A 60 -6.94 18.09 6.72
CA ALA A 60 -5.59 17.85 7.16
C ALA A 60 -5.55 16.95 8.42
N VAL A 61 -4.65 15.98 8.39
CA VAL A 61 -4.29 15.09 9.51
C VAL A 61 -3.77 15.94 10.68
N ARG A 62 -4.38 15.77 11.86
CA ARG A 62 -3.89 16.37 13.12
C ARG A 62 -2.61 15.65 13.58
N PRO A 63 -1.64 16.37 14.18
CA PRO A 63 -0.36 15.78 14.58
C PRO A 63 -0.55 14.79 15.74
N ALA A 64 0.05 13.61 15.61
CA ALA A 64 0.10 12.60 16.65
C ALA A 64 0.89 13.12 17.87
N ALA A 65 0.26 13.04 19.05
CA ALA A 65 0.96 13.16 20.32
C ALA A 65 1.86 11.93 20.51
N ARG A 66 2.98 12.14 21.22
CA ARG A 66 4.02 11.15 21.53
C ARG A 66 3.42 9.80 21.93
N ALA A 67 3.82 8.73 21.22
CA ALA A 67 3.36 7.36 21.43
C ALA A 67 3.44 6.95 22.92
N PRO A 68 2.37 6.40 23.51
CA PRO A 68 2.47 5.67 24.76
C PRO A 68 3.36 4.44 24.56
N GLN A 69 4.00 3.97 25.64
CA GLN A 69 4.67 2.67 25.63
C GLN A 69 3.67 1.58 25.25
N ALA A 70 4.13 0.59 24.46
CA ALA A 70 3.36 -0.58 24.07
C ALA A 70 2.77 -1.26 25.31
N GLU A 71 1.49 -1.02 25.57
CA GLU A 71 0.71 -1.87 26.46
C GLU A 71 0.38 -3.12 25.66
N SER A 72 0.88 -4.27 26.12
CA SER A 72 0.36 -5.55 25.66
C SER A 72 -1.15 -5.54 25.90
N GLY A 73 -1.94 -5.56 24.84
CA GLY A 73 -3.39 -5.73 24.95
C GLY A 73 -3.69 -6.95 25.82
N PRO A 74 -4.79 -6.93 26.62
CA PRO A 74 -5.14 -8.07 27.45
C PRO A 74 -5.24 -9.30 26.55
N ALA A 75 -4.50 -10.36 26.90
CA ALA A 75 -4.65 -11.65 26.23
C ALA A 75 -6.13 -12.03 26.30
N ALA A 76 -6.82 -11.99 25.15
CA ALA A 76 -8.19 -12.44 25.06
C ALA A 76 -8.22 -13.88 25.60
N LYS A 77 -9.10 -14.13 26.57
CA LYS A 77 -9.31 -15.51 27.05
C LYS A 77 -9.71 -16.35 25.82
N PRO A 78 -9.21 -17.59 25.68
CA PRO A 78 -9.65 -18.46 24.60
C PRO A 78 -11.18 -18.49 24.57
N LEU A 79 -11.77 -18.12 23.42
CA LEU A 79 -13.20 -18.28 23.20
C LEU A 79 -13.51 -19.76 22.94
N GLU A 80 -14.74 -20.18 23.19
CA GLU A 80 -15.13 -21.56 22.95
C GLU A 80 -15.01 -21.93 21.47
N GLU A 81 -14.69 -23.20 21.18
CA GLU A 81 -14.62 -23.71 19.80
C GLU A 81 -15.93 -23.45 19.06
N GLY A 82 -15.85 -22.87 17.86
CA GLY A 82 -17.02 -22.53 17.05
C GLY A 82 -17.70 -21.20 17.44
N SER A 83 -17.03 -20.30 18.15
CA SER A 83 -17.50 -18.93 18.37
C SER A 83 -17.44 -18.08 17.08
N LEU A 84 -18.37 -17.13 16.95
CA LEU A 84 -18.35 -16.08 15.93
C LEU A 84 -17.28 -15.02 16.28
N PRO A 85 -16.18 -14.89 15.51
CA PRO A 85 -15.01 -14.08 15.88
C PRO A 85 -15.22 -12.54 15.88
N PHE A 86 -16.22 -12.03 15.17
CA PHE A 86 -16.47 -10.59 15.01
C PHE A 86 -17.61 -10.05 15.87
N VAL A 87 -18.35 -10.91 16.56
CA VAL A 87 -19.32 -10.48 17.59
C VAL A 87 -18.56 -9.97 18.83
N GLY A 88 -18.33 -8.65 18.85
CA GLY A 88 -17.72 -7.92 19.96
C GLY A 88 -18.71 -7.48 21.04
N GLN A 89 -18.43 -6.34 21.68
CA GLN A 89 -19.29 -5.77 22.71
C GLN A 89 -20.61 -5.27 22.11
N VAL A 90 -21.74 -5.71 22.64
CA VAL A 90 -23.06 -5.20 22.22
C VAL A 90 -23.39 -3.93 22.98
N LEU A 91 -23.53 -2.83 22.22
CA LEU A 91 -23.85 -1.51 22.75
C LEU A 91 -25.35 -1.24 22.78
N ALA A 92 -26.08 -1.77 21.78
CA ALA A 92 -27.53 -1.69 21.72
C ALA A 92 -28.09 -2.92 21.02
N TYR A 93 -29.23 -3.42 21.51
CA TYR A 93 -29.90 -4.58 20.93
C TYR A 93 -31.41 -4.43 21.08
N ALA A 94 -32.13 -4.50 19.97
CA ALA A 94 -33.57 -4.61 19.88
C ALA A 94 -33.88 -5.92 19.13
N PRO A 95 -34.31 -6.99 19.83
CA PRO A 95 -34.54 -8.31 19.24
C PRO A 95 -35.40 -8.25 17.97
N GLY A 96 -34.94 -8.90 16.90
CA GLY A 96 -35.62 -8.94 15.61
C GLY A 96 -35.73 -7.59 14.87
N GLU A 97 -35.12 -6.52 15.38
CA GLU A 97 -35.19 -5.19 14.78
C GLU A 97 -33.80 -4.62 14.46
N SER A 98 -32.92 -4.47 15.47
CA SER A 98 -31.63 -3.81 15.27
C SER A 98 -30.57 -4.21 16.31
N LEU A 99 -29.31 -4.07 15.93
CA LEU A 99 -28.14 -4.41 16.72
C LEU A 99 -27.01 -3.41 16.45
N LEU A 100 -26.31 -3.02 17.50
CA LEU A 100 -25.06 -2.26 17.44
C LEU A 100 -23.99 -3.00 18.22
N ILE A 101 -22.94 -3.43 17.52
CA ILE A 101 -21.76 -4.08 18.07
C ILE A 101 -20.57 -3.14 17.93
N GLN A 102 -19.68 -3.14 18.90
CA GLN A 102 -18.35 -2.59 18.79
C GLN A 102 -17.31 -3.72 18.88
N ARG A 103 -16.47 -3.86 17.85
CA ARG A 103 -15.39 -4.84 17.78
C ARG A 103 -14.06 -4.11 17.57
N ARG A 104 -13.09 -4.37 18.45
CA ARG A 104 -11.72 -3.86 18.29
C ARG A 104 -10.97 -4.74 17.30
N LEU A 105 -10.55 -4.22 16.16
CA LEU A 105 -9.58 -4.90 15.29
C LEU A 105 -8.18 -4.71 15.90
N HIS A 106 -7.41 -5.77 16.10
CA HIS A 106 -6.09 -5.68 16.74
C HIS A 106 -5.06 -6.54 15.99
N LEU A 107 -3.88 -5.99 15.67
CA LEU A 107 -2.88 -6.67 14.84
C LEU A 107 -2.35 -7.98 15.45
N ASP A 108 -2.27 -8.05 16.78
CA ASP A 108 -1.93 -9.31 17.45
C ASP A 108 -3.08 -10.32 17.54
N GLU A 109 -4.35 -9.92 17.40
CA GLU A 109 -5.49 -10.85 17.48
C GLU A 109 -5.94 -11.28 16.08
N ASP A 110 -6.18 -10.32 15.21
CA ASP A 110 -6.67 -10.47 13.84
C ASP A 110 -5.49 -10.73 12.88
N LEU A 111 -4.89 -11.92 12.98
CA LEU A 111 -3.64 -12.30 12.31
C LEU A 111 -3.70 -12.18 10.78
N TYR A 112 -4.90 -12.30 10.19
CA TYR A 112 -5.11 -12.10 8.76
C TYR A 112 -4.77 -10.68 8.28
N LEU A 113 -4.75 -9.67 9.17
CA LEU A 113 -4.38 -8.30 8.81
C LEU A 113 -2.92 -8.20 8.35
N ALA A 114 -2.02 -9.02 8.90
CA ALA A 114 -0.64 -9.10 8.43
C ALA A 114 -0.54 -9.68 7.02
N ASP A 115 -1.43 -10.62 6.70
CA ASP A 115 -1.55 -11.25 5.38
C ASP A 115 -2.34 -10.39 4.38
N HIS A 116 -2.94 -9.28 4.82
CA HIS A 116 -3.58 -8.28 3.95
C HIS A 116 -2.99 -6.88 4.20
N ALA A 117 -1.65 -6.80 4.15
CA ALA A 117 -0.88 -5.57 4.23
C ALA A 117 -0.30 -5.15 2.87
N PHE A 118 -0.52 -3.91 2.46
CA PHE A 118 -0.11 -3.44 1.13
C PHE A 118 1.41 -3.30 0.96
N VAL A 119 2.15 -3.09 2.04
CA VAL A 119 3.59 -2.85 2.03
C VAL A 119 4.34 -4.08 2.52
N HIS A 120 5.01 -4.75 1.60
CA HIS A 120 5.84 -5.90 1.92
C HIS A 120 7.21 -5.47 2.45
N ALA A 121 7.40 -5.53 3.78
CA ALA A 121 8.65 -5.22 4.46
C ALA A 121 8.91 -6.16 5.67
N PRO A 122 8.84 -7.49 5.48
CA PRO A 122 8.97 -8.45 6.58
C PRO A 122 10.34 -8.33 7.26
N GLY A 123 10.34 -8.32 8.60
CA GLY A 123 11.55 -8.15 9.41
C GLY A 123 12.19 -6.75 9.35
N VAL A 124 11.63 -5.84 8.54
CA VAL A 124 12.12 -4.46 8.38
C VAL A 124 11.18 -3.47 9.04
N LYS A 125 9.86 -3.70 8.94
CA LYS A 125 8.82 -2.87 9.55
C LYS A 125 7.89 -3.73 10.41
N PRO A 126 7.34 -3.15 11.51
CA PRO A 126 6.18 -3.73 12.16
C PRO A 126 4.98 -3.67 11.22
N VAL A 127 4.01 -4.57 11.44
CA VAL A 127 2.81 -4.69 10.59
C VAL A 127 2.01 -3.39 10.53
N SER A 128 1.90 -2.64 11.64
CA SER A 128 1.21 -1.35 11.70
C SER A 128 1.76 -0.31 10.70
N ALA A 129 3.05 -0.40 10.35
CA ALA A 129 3.67 0.48 9.37
C ALA A 129 3.52 -0.03 7.92
N CYS A 130 3.07 -1.27 7.76
CA CYS A 130 2.90 -1.95 6.47
C CYS A 130 1.53 -1.72 5.82
N MET A 131 0.70 -0.83 6.38
CA MET A 131 -0.65 -0.53 5.90
C MET A 131 -1.54 -1.78 5.81
N PRO A 132 -1.84 -2.43 6.96
CA PRO A 132 -2.76 -3.53 7.04
C PRO A 132 -4.19 -3.00 6.87
N VAL A 133 -4.97 -3.66 6.02
CA VAL A 133 -6.32 -3.25 5.67
C VAL A 133 -7.25 -4.44 5.85
N LEU A 134 -8.43 -4.24 6.45
CA LEU A 134 -9.49 -5.24 6.48
C LEU A 134 -10.02 -5.43 5.04
N PRO A 135 -9.82 -6.61 4.40
CA PRO A 135 -10.33 -6.83 3.05
C PRO A 135 -11.86 -6.76 3.02
N LEU A 136 -12.42 -6.38 1.86
CA LEU A 136 -13.87 -6.36 1.65
C LEU A 136 -14.52 -7.69 2.06
N THR A 137 -13.86 -8.81 1.83
CA THR A 137 -14.44 -10.14 2.08
C THR A 137 -14.45 -10.51 3.55
N MET A 138 -13.49 -10.03 4.36
CA MET A 138 -13.60 -10.09 5.81
C MET A 138 -14.70 -9.16 6.32
N SER A 139 -14.87 -7.98 5.72
CA SER A 139 -16.01 -7.11 6.02
C SER A 139 -17.35 -7.79 5.78
N LEU A 140 -17.48 -8.66 4.76
CA LEU A 140 -18.70 -9.45 4.53
C LEU A 140 -18.96 -10.46 5.65
N GLU A 141 -17.92 -11.12 6.17
CA GLU A 141 -18.04 -12.01 7.32
C GLU A 141 -18.47 -11.23 8.56
N VAL A 142 -17.82 -10.10 8.86
CA VAL A 142 -18.22 -9.19 9.97
C VAL A 142 -19.70 -8.82 9.87
N MET A 143 -20.16 -8.48 8.66
CA MET A 143 -21.56 -8.14 8.42
C MET A 143 -22.50 -9.34 8.59
N ALA A 144 -22.09 -10.52 8.13
CA ALA A 144 -22.87 -11.75 8.24
C ALA A 144 -23.07 -12.17 9.69
N GLU A 145 -22.02 -12.13 10.52
CA GLU A 145 -22.10 -12.48 11.93
C GLU A 145 -23.02 -11.53 12.72
N ALA A 146 -22.91 -10.22 12.47
CA ALA A 146 -23.80 -9.25 13.10
C ALA A 146 -25.25 -9.42 12.66
N ALA A 147 -25.50 -9.73 11.38
CA ALA A 147 -26.84 -10.00 10.87
C ALA A 147 -27.41 -11.31 11.42
N ALA A 148 -26.59 -12.35 11.61
CA ALA A 148 -27.03 -13.64 12.18
C ALA A 148 -27.61 -13.49 13.59
N CYS A 149 -27.11 -12.54 14.38
CA CYS A 149 -27.66 -12.22 15.71
C CYS A 149 -29.10 -11.68 15.68
N LEU A 150 -29.59 -11.20 14.52
CA LEU A 150 -30.96 -10.73 14.32
C LEU A 150 -31.87 -11.76 13.63
N ALA A 151 -31.32 -12.86 13.14
CA ALA A 151 -32.03 -13.90 12.39
C ALA A 151 -31.78 -15.31 12.98
N PRO A 152 -32.08 -15.53 14.27
CA PRO A 152 -31.84 -16.82 14.93
C PRO A 152 -32.59 -17.95 14.23
N GLY A 153 -31.93 -19.09 14.04
CA GLY A 153 -32.49 -20.27 13.37
C GLY A 153 -32.53 -20.18 11.83
N LEU A 154 -32.07 -19.07 11.24
CA LEU A 154 -31.89 -18.93 9.79
C LEU A 154 -30.40 -18.98 9.46
N GLY A 155 -30.08 -19.38 8.22
CA GLY A 155 -28.70 -19.37 7.72
C GLY A 155 -28.50 -18.37 6.60
N LEU A 156 -27.25 -17.98 6.40
CA LEU A 156 -26.84 -17.03 5.37
C LEU A 156 -27.08 -17.61 3.97
N ILE A 157 -27.75 -16.85 3.10
CA ILE A 157 -27.99 -17.26 1.70
C ILE A 157 -27.38 -16.30 0.67
N GLY A 158 -26.92 -15.11 1.08
CA GLY A 158 -26.32 -14.17 0.15
C GLY A 158 -26.23 -12.72 0.64
N PHE A 159 -25.86 -11.85 -0.28
CA PHE A 159 -25.69 -10.40 -0.05
C PHE A 159 -26.25 -9.61 -1.25
N GLU A 160 -26.78 -8.43 -0.98
CA GLU A 160 -27.27 -7.45 -1.96
C GLU A 160 -26.64 -6.07 -1.68
N ASP A 161 -26.45 -5.27 -2.73
CA ASP A 161 -26.04 -3.87 -2.65
C ASP A 161 -24.76 -3.60 -1.82
N VAL A 162 -23.76 -4.48 -1.97
CA VAL A 162 -22.48 -4.35 -1.27
C VAL A 162 -21.71 -3.16 -1.84
N LYS A 163 -21.30 -2.24 -0.97
CA LYS A 163 -20.52 -1.04 -1.33
C LYS A 163 -19.37 -0.85 -0.35
N ALA A 164 -18.15 -0.81 -0.86
CA ALA A 164 -16.96 -0.38 -0.11
C ALA A 164 -16.50 0.99 -0.62
N THR A 165 -16.66 2.00 0.22
CA THR A 165 -16.41 3.40 -0.14
C THR A 165 -15.09 3.92 0.44
N ARG A 166 -14.62 3.32 1.54
CA ARG A 166 -13.40 3.69 2.25
C ARG A 166 -12.70 2.44 2.77
N TRP A 167 -11.39 2.54 2.94
CA TRP A 167 -10.60 1.47 3.54
C TRP A 167 -10.81 1.47 5.06
N ILE A 168 -10.83 0.28 5.64
CA ILE A 168 -10.73 0.07 7.09
C ILE A 168 -9.28 -0.35 7.34
N GLU A 169 -8.43 0.60 7.67
CA GLU A 169 -6.98 0.39 7.88
C GLU A 169 -6.63 0.40 9.36
N VAL A 170 -5.63 -0.42 9.76
CA VAL A 170 -5.06 -0.44 11.12
C VAL A 170 -3.60 0.03 11.02
N SER A 171 -3.44 1.25 10.51
CA SER A 171 -2.14 1.85 10.16
C SER A 171 -1.62 2.73 11.29
N ASP A 172 -0.32 2.61 11.59
CA ASP A 172 0.40 3.43 12.60
C ASP A 172 -0.15 3.30 14.04
N CYS A 173 -0.99 2.30 14.28
CA CYS A 173 -1.53 1.89 15.57
C CYS A 173 -1.58 0.35 15.63
N ASP A 174 -1.77 -0.22 16.83
CA ASP A 174 -1.90 -1.66 17.01
C ASP A 174 -3.36 -2.14 16.95
N SER A 175 -4.31 -1.22 17.08
CA SER A 175 -5.74 -1.53 17.06
C SER A 175 -6.62 -0.37 16.64
N GLU A 176 -7.77 -0.69 16.06
CA GLU A 176 -8.84 0.24 15.70
C GLU A 176 -10.20 -0.24 16.23
N LEU A 177 -11.12 0.69 16.52
CA LEU A 177 -12.47 0.36 16.95
C LEU A 177 -13.45 0.41 15.78
N LEU A 178 -14.13 -0.72 15.52
CA LEU A 178 -15.12 -0.88 14.47
C LEU A 178 -16.52 -0.95 15.07
N ASN A 179 -17.37 0.00 14.71
CA ASN A 179 -18.80 -0.03 14.99
C ASN A 179 -19.53 -0.76 13.84
N ILE A 180 -20.35 -1.74 14.21
CA ILE A 180 -21.11 -2.59 13.30
C ILE A 180 -22.59 -2.40 13.63
N SER A 181 -23.31 -1.75 12.72
CA SER A 181 -24.75 -1.51 12.88
C SER A 181 -25.54 -2.42 11.95
N ALA A 182 -26.52 -3.15 12.48
CA ALA A 182 -27.42 -4.01 11.73
C ALA A 182 -28.88 -3.65 12.00
N ARG A 183 -29.72 -3.65 10.96
CA ARG A 183 -31.16 -3.38 11.07
C ARG A 183 -31.95 -4.23 10.09
N VAL A 184 -32.97 -4.93 10.58
CA VAL A 184 -33.93 -5.64 9.73
C VAL A 184 -34.70 -4.61 8.90
N LYS A 185 -34.60 -4.73 7.57
CA LYS A 185 -35.27 -3.83 6.62
C LYS A 185 -36.60 -4.39 6.17
N GLU A 186 -36.59 -5.67 5.85
CA GLU A 186 -37.73 -6.37 5.29
C GLU A 186 -37.63 -7.83 5.68
N VAL A 187 -38.79 -8.43 5.96
CA VAL A 187 -38.99 -9.86 5.92
C VAL A 187 -40.03 -10.08 4.84
N ASP A 188 -39.75 -10.95 3.86
CA ASP A 188 -40.70 -11.21 2.78
C ASP A 188 -42.05 -11.71 3.31
N ALA A 189 -43.09 -11.60 2.48
CA ALA A 189 -44.48 -11.85 2.92
C ALA A 189 -44.72 -13.27 3.48
N ASP A 190 -43.90 -14.23 3.05
CA ASP A 190 -43.96 -15.63 3.50
C ASP A 190 -43.04 -15.91 4.71
N GLY A 191 -42.31 -14.90 5.21
CA GLY A 191 -41.41 -15.03 6.36
C GLY A 191 -40.11 -15.78 6.05
N GLN A 192 -39.84 -16.08 4.78
CA GLN A 192 -38.79 -16.99 4.33
C GLN A 192 -37.46 -16.28 4.12
N VAL A 193 -37.45 -15.01 3.71
CA VAL A 193 -36.21 -14.25 3.49
C VAL A 193 -36.19 -13.00 4.34
N TRP A 194 -35.13 -12.89 5.13
CA TRP A 194 -34.81 -11.73 5.94
C TRP A 194 -33.76 -10.89 5.24
N ARG A 195 -34.05 -9.60 5.04
CA ARG A 195 -33.11 -8.60 4.51
C ARG A 195 -32.64 -7.69 5.64
N ILE A 196 -31.36 -7.78 5.95
CA ILE A 196 -30.76 -7.06 7.09
C ILE A 196 -29.73 -6.09 6.54
N ALA A 197 -29.98 -4.79 6.67
CA ALA A 197 -29.00 -3.78 6.29
C ALA A 197 -27.91 -3.72 7.36
N VAL A 198 -26.65 -3.82 6.94
CA VAL A 198 -25.48 -3.74 7.82
C VAL A 198 -24.51 -2.69 7.33
N ALA A 199 -23.96 -1.91 8.24
CA ALA A 199 -22.94 -0.90 7.97
C ALA A 199 -21.78 -0.99 8.96
N LEU A 200 -20.56 -0.89 8.41
CA LEU A 200 -19.30 -0.89 9.15
C LEU A 200 -18.73 0.52 9.18
N GLN A 201 -18.37 1.00 10.36
CA GLN A 201 -17.87 2.35 10.57
C GLN A 201 -16.74 2.33 11.59
N LEU A 202 -15.55 2.77 11.17
CA LEU A 202 -14.46 3.03 12.10
C LEU A 202 -14.83 4.19 13.02
N GLU A 203 -14.44 4.08 14.29
CA GLU A 203 -14.64 5.14 15.28
C GLU A 203 -14.05 6.48 14.80
N GLY A 204 -14.80 7.56 15.02
CA GLY A 204 -14.40 8.91 14.59
C GLY A 204 -14.60 9.24 13.11
N GLN A 205 -15.08 8.30 12.29
CA GLN A 205 -15.53 8.62 10.92
C GLN A 205 -17.01 9.02 10.91
N ASP A 206 -17.40 9.93 10.02
CA ASP A 206 -18.82 10.37 9.90
C ASP A 206 -19.68 9.44 9.05
N MET A 207 -19.06 8.68 8.15
CA MET A 207 -19.75 7.83 7.17
C MET A 207 -19.24 6.39 7.24
N PRO A 208 -20.09 5.38 6.96
CA PRO A 208 -19.68 3.99 6.95
C PRO A 208 -18.67 3.72 5.83
N SER A 209 -17.67 2.89 6.13
CA SER A 209 -16.65 2.44 5.19
C SER A 209 -17.19 1.36 4.25
N THR A 210 -18.11 0.51 4.74
CA THR A 210 -18.74 -0.54 3.95
C THR A 210 -20.20 -0.70 4.36
N THR A 211 -21.09 -0.90 3.38
CA THR A 211 -22.53 -1.19 3.61
C THR A 211 -22.99 -2.37 2.76
N ALA A 212 -23.93 -3.15 3.26
CA ALA A 212 -24.57 -4.24 2.52
C ALA A 212 -25.98 -4.52 3.04
N THR A 213 -26.78 -5.25 2.24
CA THR A 213 -27.95 -5.99 2.71
C THR A 213 -27.57 -7.47 2.78
N VAL A 214 -27.65 -8.07 3.97
CA VAL A 214 -27.37 -9.49 4.21
C VAL A 214 -28.67 -10.28 4.19
N LEU A 215 -28.66 -11.45 3.53
CA LEU A 215 -29.84 -12.27 3.30
C LEU A 215 -29.80 -13.56 4.12
N PHE A 216 -30.87 -13.83 4.86
CA PHE A 216 -31.03 -15.05 5.67
C PHE A 216 -32.31 -15.81 5.32
N SER A 217 -32.25 -17.14 5.32
CA SER A 217 -33.40 -18.03 5.07
C SER A 217 -33.19 -19.43 5.65
N THR A 218 -34.24 -20.25 5.67
CA THR A 218 -34.18 -21.68 6.02
C THR A 218 -33.66 -22.55 4.87
N ALA A 219 -33.64 -22.05 3.64
CA ALA A 219 -33.17 -22.78 2.46
C ALA A 219 -32.45 -21.84 1.48
N TYR A 220 -31.47 -22.38 0.76
CA TYR A 220 -30.83 -21.65 -0.33
C TYR A 220 -31.84 -21.32 -1.45
N ARG A 221 -31.61 -20.20 -2.13
CA ARG A 221 -32.43 -19.74 -3.25
C ARG A 221 -31.62 -19.74 -4.53
N VAL A 222 -32.29 -19.91 -5.66
CA VAL A 222 -31.68 -19.84 -7.00
C VAL A 222 -32.41 -18.76 -7.79
N ASP A 223 -32.21 -17.50 -7.42
CA ASP A 223 -32.84 -16.36 -8.10
C ASP A 223 -31.88 -15.69 -9.10
N LEU A 224 -30.56 -15.90 -8.96
CA LEU A 224 -29.54 -15.32 -9.84
C LEU A 224 -29.29 -16.18 -11.07
N ASP A 225 -30.04 -15.89 -12.13
CA ASP A 225 -29.73 -16.41 -13.45
C ASP A 225 -28.56 -15.63 -14.07
N LEU A 226 -27.41 -16.30 -14.22
CA LEU A 226 -26.23 -15.80 -14.93
C LEU A 226 -25.90 -16.79 -16.04
N ALA A 227 -25.93 -16.30 -17.28
CA ALA A 227 -25.44 -17.03 -18.44
C ALA A 227 -24.01 -16.59 -18.73
N PHE A 228 -23.11 -17.57 -18.86
CA PHE A 228 -21.72 -17.32 -19.23
C PHE A 228 -21.47 -17.59 -20.71
N GLY A 229 -20.76 -16.69 -21.38
CA GLY A 229 -20.44 -16.76 -22.80
C GLY A 229 -19.33 -17.77 -23.15
N SER A 230 -19.06 -17.95 -24.44
CA SER A 230 -17.83 -18.61 -24.89
C SER A 230 -16.66 -17.63 -24.88
N PHE A 231 -15.46 -18.10 -24.53
CA PHE A 231 -14.25 -17.28 -24.54
C PHE A 231 -13.66 -17.15 -25.95
N SER A 232 -13.26 -15.92 -26.29
CA SER A 232 -12.44 -15.60 -27.46
C SER A 232 -10.97 -15.59 -27.07
N ASN A 233 -10.11 -16.02 -28.01
CA ASN A 233 -8.66 -15.98 -27.89
C ASN A 233 -8.07 -16.54 -26.57
N PRO A 234 -8.55 -17.70 -26.07
CA PRO A 234 -8.05 -18.23 -24.80
C PRO A 234 -6.58 -18.63 -24.94
N TYR A 235 -5.80 -18.29 -23.93
CA TYR A 235 -4.42 -18.74 -23.79
C TYR A 235 -4.12 -19.11 -22.35
N ARG A 236 -3.18 -20.04 -22.20
CA ARG A 236 -2.67 -20.45 -20.90
C ARG A 236 -1.64 -19.42 -20.42
N LEU A 237 -1.83 -18.90 -19.22
CA LEU A 237 -0.84 -18.04 -18.57
C LEU A 237 0.42 -18.89 -18.26
N PRO A 238 1.65 -18.38 -18.52
CA PRO A 238 2.88 -19.08 -18.16
C PRO A 238 3.10 -19.27 -16.65
N LEU A 239 2.26 -18.66 -15.81
CA LEU A 239 2.29 -18.74 -14.35
C LEU A 239 1.12 -19.59 -13.85
N THR A 240 1.38 -20.45 -12.87
CA THR A 240 0.34 -21.13 -12.09
C THR A 240 -0.19 -20.22 -10.97
N GLY A 241 -1.31 -20.59 -10.34
CA GLY A 241 -1.82 -19.89 -9.15
C GLY A 241 -0.80 -19.78 -8.03
N GLU A 242 0.01 -20.83 -7.82
CA GLU A 242 1.10 -20.84 -6.86
C GLU A 242 2.23 -19.86 -7.25
N ASP A 243 2.50 -19.72 -8.55
CA ASP A 243 3.52 -18.80 -9.06
C ASP A 243 3.12 -17.33 -8.87
N ILE A 244 1.83 -17.02 -8.97
CA ILE A 244 1.30 -15.68 -8.68
C ILE A 244 1.73 -15.21 -7.28
N TYR A 245 1.68 -16.08 -6.28
CA TYR A 245 2.12 -15.76 -4.92
C TYR A 245 3.63 -15.85 -4.75
N ARG A 246 4.27 -16.91 -5.26
CA ARG A 246 5.72 -17.14 -5.17
C ARG A 246 6.53 -16.01 -5.78
N GLU A 247 6.05 -15.44 -6.88
CA GLU A 247 6.67 -14.30 -7.55
C GLU A 247 6.15 -12.94 -7.06
N ARG A 248 5.19 -12.95 -6.11
CA ARG A 248 4.56 -11.79 -5.46
C ARG A 248 3.73 -10.87 -6.36
N HIS A 249 3.15 -11.39 -7.45
CA HIS A 249 2.21 -10.61 -8.27
C HIS A 249 0.98 -10.16 -7.47
N MET A 250 0.68 -10.84 -6.36
CA MET A 250 -0.26 -10.41 -5.32
C MET A 250 0.46 -10.05 -4.02
N PHE A 251 -0.08 -9.09 -3.26
CA PHE A 251 0.47 -8.68 -1.95
C PHE A 251 0.04 -9.59 -0.79
N HIS A 252 -1.01 -10.38 -1.00
CA HIS A 252 -1.63 -11.28 -0.04
C HIS A 252 -0.62 -12.27 0.59
N GLY A 253 -0.79 -12.52 1.87
CA GLY A 253 -0.05 -13.52 2.65
C GLY A 253 -0.76 -14.89 2.70
N PRO A 254 -0.14 -15.89 3.37
CA PRO A 254 -0.52 -17.30 3.27
C PRO A 254 -1.97 -17.65 3.60
N CYS A 255 -2.66 -16.91 4.46
CA CYS A 255 -4.07 -17.18 4.76
C CYS A 255 -5.00 -16.90 3.56
N PHE A 256 -4.58 -16.01 2.64
CA PHE A 256 -5.31 -15.61 1.44
C PHE A 256 -4.76 -16.27 0.15
N HIS A 257 -3.83 -17.22 0.25
CA HIS A 257 -3.27 -17.94 -0.91
C HIS A 257 -4.21 -19.03 -1.42
N CYS A 258 -5.24 -18.61 -2.14
CA CYS A 258 -6.31 -19.47 -2.64
C CYS A 258 -6.13 -19.88 -4.11
N LEU A 259 -5.45 -19.10 -4.96
CA LEU A 259 -5.22 -19.45 -6.38
C LEU A 259 -4.35 -20.71 -6.50
N THR A 260 -4.76 -21.68 -7.33
CA THR A 260 -4.00 -22.91 -7.54
C THR A 260 -4.09 -23.42 -8.98
N GLY A 261 -3.02 -24.01 -9.49
CA GLY A 261 -3.01 -24.73 -10.76
C GLY A 261 -3.00 -23.82 -11.98
N GLU A 262 -3.59 -24.32 -13.07
CA GLU A 262 -3.54 -23.67 -14.38
C GLU A 262 -4.49 -22.46 -14.46
N ILE A 263 -4.02 -21.38 -15.08
CA ILE A 263 -4.79 -20.17 -15.33
C ILE A 263 -4.98 -20.01 -16.84
N ILE A 264 -6.24 -19.91 -17.27
CA ILE A 264 -6.61 -19.63 -18.66
C ILE A 264 -7.20 -18.23 -18.71
N ILE A 265 -6.62 -17.38 -19.55
CA ILE A 265 -7.04 -16.00 -19.79
C ILE A 265 -7.66 -15.91 -21.18
N ALA A 266 -8.72 -15.12 -21.31
CA ALA A 266 -9.43 -14.82 -22.55
C ALA A 266 -9.86 -13.35 -22.59
N ASP A 267 -10.32 -12.86 -23.73
CA ASP A 267 -10.71 -11.46 -23.89
C ASP A 267 -11.90 -11.07 -22.99
N GLU A 268 -12.85 -11.99 -22.81
CA GLU A 268 -14.05 -11.75 -22.01
C GLU A 268 -13.91 -12.19 -20.55
N GLY A 269 -12.80 -12.83 -20.15
CA GLY A 269 -12.65 -13.31 -18.79
C GLY A 269 -11.58 -14.38 -18.59
N ALA A 270 -11.73 -15.19 -17.56
CA ALA A 270 -10.73 -16.19 -17.19
C ALA A 270 -11.35 -17.36 -16.42
N VAL A 271 -10.65 -18.49 -16.41
CA VAL A 271 -10.93 -19.64 -15.55
C VAL A 271 -9.66 -20.18 -14.88
N THR A 272 -9.80 -20.63 -13.64
CA THR A 272 -8.77 -21.32 -12.86
C THR A 272 -9.43 -22.12 -11.73
N ASP A 273 -8.62 -22.71 -10.85
CA ASP A 273 -9.08 -23.30 -9.59
C ASP A 273 -8.68 -22.41 -8.41
N LEU A 274 -9.55 -22.35 -7.41
CA LEU A 274 -9.18 -21.93 -6.06
C LEU A 274 -9.07 -23.16 -5.14
N VAL A 275 -8.40 -23.02 -4.01
CA VAL A 275 -8.38 -24.01 -2.93
C VAL A 275 -8.91 -23.38 -1.65
N THR A 276 -9.85 -24.07 -1.00
CA THR A 276 -10.41 -23.65 0.29
C THR A 276 -9.35 -23.80 1.39
N ARG A 277 -9.27 -22.84 2.30
CA ARG A 277 -8.21 -22.78 3.32
C ARG A 277 -8.80 -23.08 4.71
N PRO A 278 -8.06 -23.78 5.59
CA PRO A 278 -8.50 -23.90 6.99
C PRO A 278 -8.44 -22.52 7.66
N PRO A 279 -9.42 -22.14 8.49
CA PRO A 279 -9.46 -20.83 9.14
C PRO A 279 -8.59 -20.76 10.41
N THR A 280 -7.69 -21.73 10.63
CA THR A 280 -6.97 -21.95 11.90
C THR A 280 -5.91 -20.88 12.23
N GLU A 281 -5.55 -20.05 11.25
CA GLU A 281 -4.50 -19.02 11.38
C GLU A 281 -5.07 -17.59 11.24
N LEU A 282 -6.40 -17.43 11.26
CA LEU A 282 -7.03 -16.12 11.09
C LEU A 282 -7.01 -15.30 12.39
N PHE A 283 -7.15 -15.97 13.54
CA PHE A 283 -7.24 -15.33 14.85
C PHE A 283 -6.29 -15.97 15.85
N ARG A 284 -5.67 -15.18 16.73
CA ARG A 284 -4.78 -15.70 17.77
C ARG A 284 -5.55 -16.49 18.83
N SER A 285 -6.70 -15.99 19.27
CA SER A 285 -7.44 -16.57 20.41
C SER A 285 -8.44 -17.67 20.02
N ILE A 286 -8.74 -17.83 18.72
CA ILE A 286 -9.78 -18.73 18.20
C ILE A 286 -9.17 -19.66 17.14
N SER A 287 -8.85 -20.90 17.52
CA SER A 287 -8.25 -21.88 16.60
C SER A 287 -9.24 -22.47 15.61
N GLN A 288 -10.54 -22.45 15.92
CA GLN A 288 -11.62 -22.96 15.06
C GLN A 288 -12.80 -21.97 15.10
N PRO A 289 -12.68 -20.81 14.44
CA PRO A 289 -13.77 -19.85 14.38
C PRO A 289 -14.94 -20.45 13.59
N GLN A 290 -16.17 -20.14 14.01
CA GLN A 290 -17.32 -20.36 13.14
C GLN A 290 -17.39 -19.17 12.18
N LEU A 291 -17.20 -19.45 10.89
CA LEU A 291 -17.38 -18.47 9.81
C LEU A 291 -18.61 -18.84 8.99
N LEU A 292 -19.40 -17.84 8.58
CA LEU A 292 -20.59 -17.99 7.75
C LEU A 292 -20.26 -18.01 6.26
N ILE A 293 -19.14 -17.40 5.87
CA ILE A 293 -18.51 -17.55 4.56
C ILE A 293 -17.05 -18.03 4.72
N ASP A 294 -16.39 -18.33 3.60
CA ASP A 294 -14.92 -18.43 3.56
C ASP A 294 -14.36 -17.10 3.01
N PRO A 295 -14.00 -16.14 3.88
CA PRO A 295 -13.58 -14.81 3.44
C PRO A 295 -12.27 -14.84 2.63
N ALA A 296 -11.40 -15.82 2.87
CA ALA A 296 -10.16 -15.97 2.11
C ALA A 296 -10.44 -16.47 0.69
N LEU A 297 -11.37 -17.42 0.55
CA LEU A 297 -11.79 -17.92 -0.75
C LEU A 297 -12.57 -16.87 -1.56
N PHE A 298 -13.41 -16.08 -0.88
CA PHE A 298 -14.06 -14.92 -1.50
C PHE A 298 -13.03 -13.89 -1.99
N ASP A 299 -11.95 -13.67 -1.23
CA ASP A 299 -10.89 -12.74 -1.64
C ASP A 299 -10.19 -13.22 -2.92
N GLY A 300 -10.08 -14.54 -3.09
CA GLY A 300 -9.65 -15.21 -4.32
C GLY A 300 -10.39 -14.73 -5.58
N ILE A 301 -11.65 -14.28 -5.46
CA ILE A 301 -12.39 -13.66 -6.58
C ILE A 301 -11.71 -12.37 -7.03
N GLY A 302 -11.47 -11.45 -6.09
CA GLY A 302 -10.82 -10.17 -6.36
C GLY A 302 -9.40 -10.35 -6.87
N GLN A 303 -8.67 -11.30 -6.29
CA GLN A 303 -7.33 -11.68 -6.74
C GLN A 303 -7.34 -12.21 -8.17
N PHE A 304 -8.29 -13.08 -8.54
CA PHE A 304 -8.35 -13.65 -9.88
C PHE A 304 -8.74 -12.63 -10.94
N ILE A 305 -9.68 -11.74 -10.63
CA ILE A 305 -9.99 -10.56 -11.46
C ILE A 305 -8.73 -9.68 -11.60
N GLY A 306 -7.94 -9.55 -10.54
CA GLY A 306 -6.63 -8.90 -10.55
C GLY A 306 -5.63 -9.54 -11.52
N VAL A 307 -5.53 -10.87 -11.54
CA VAL A 307 -4.66 -11.60 -12.49
C VAL A 307 -5.06 -11.31 -13.93
N TRP A 308 -6.36 -11.36 -14.24
CA TRP A 308 -6.87 -10.99 -15.56
C TRP A 308 -6.53 -9.55 -15.91
N ALA A 309 -6.81 -8.60 -15.01
CA ALA A 309 -6.55 -7.17 -15.24
C ALA A 309 -5.07 -6.86 -15.52
N MET A 310 -4.14 -7.57 -14.86
CA MET A 310 -2.70 -7.41 -15.10
C MET A 310 -2.29 -7.80 -16.52
N GLN A 311 -2.99 -8.73 -17.18
CA GLN A 311 -2.75 -9.07 -18.59
C GLN A 311 -3.18 -7.95 -19.56
N HIS A 312 -3.87 -6.94 -19.04
CA HIS A 312 -4.31 -5.75 -19.78
C HIS A 312 -3.66 -4.46 -19.25
N ASP A 313 -2.49 -4.57 -18.60
CA ASP A 313 -1.72 -3.47 -17.99
C ASP A 313 -2.51 -2.66 -16.96
N ARG A 314 -3.37 -3.33 -16.18
CA ARG A 314 -4.24 -2.70 -15.18
C ARG A 314 -4.10 -3.37 -13.82
N TYR A 315 -4.36 -2.59 -12.79
CA TYR A 315 -4.54 -3.05 -11.42
C TYR A 315 -5.93 -2.69 -10.96
N VAL A 316 -6.49 -3.51 -10.08
CA VAL A 316 -7.87 -3.38 -9.63
C VAL A 316 -7.96 -3.54 -8.12
N LEU A 317 -8.93 -2.86 -7.52
CA LEU A 317 -9.32 -3.02 -6.13
C LEU A 317 -10.85 -3.08 -6.05
N PRO A 318 -11.42 -3.99 -5.23
CA PRO A 318 -12.85 -4.18 -5.17
C PRO A 318 -13.57 -2.97 -4.55
N ILE A 319 -14.74 -2.64 -5.07
CA ILE A 319 -15.61 -1.57 -4.56
C ILE A 319 -17.00 -2.06 -4.16
N GLY A 320 -17.27 -3.36 -4.29
CA GLY A 320 -18.55 -3.99 -3.97
C GLY A 320 -19.14 -4.74 -5.15
N PHE A 321 -20.41 -5.13 -5.03
CA PHE A 321 -21.12 -5.90 -6.05
C PHE A 321 -22.63 -5.78 -5.87
N GLY A 322 -23.37 -6.08 -6.95
CA GLY A 322 -24.83 -5.96 -6.94
C GLY A 322 -25.51 -7.07 -6.12
N LYS A 323 -25.19 -8.33 -6.40
CA LYS A 323 -25.80 -9.48 -5.71
C LYS A 323 -24.86 -10.68 -5.66
N LEU A 324 -24.86 -11.39 -4.54
CA LEU A 324 -24.20 -12.67 -4.35
C LEU A 324 -25.20 -13.68 -3.79
N GLU A 325 -25.23 -14.89 -4.36
CA GLU A 325 -26.05 -16.01 -3.88
C GLU A 325 -25.17 -17.22 -3.56
N LEU A 326 -25.44 -17.83 -2.41
CA LEU A 326 -24.93 -19.13 -2.01
C LEU A 326 -25.98 -20.20 -2.35
N TYR A 327 -25.55 -21.34 -2.88
CA TYR A 327 -26.44 -22.45 -3.25
C TYR A 327 -26.25 -23.71 -2.40
N ARG A 328 -25.21 -23.72 -1.56
CA ARG A 328 -24.83 -24.81 -0.67
C ARG A 328 -23.84 -24.32 0.37
N SER A 329 -23.59 -25.16 1.37
CA SER A 329 -22.58 -24.91 2.40
C SER A 329 -21.18 -24.72 1.80
N THR A 330 -20.34 -23.92 2.45
CA THR A 330 -18.92 -23.73 2.10
C THR A 330 -18.21 -25.08 1.92
N PRO A 331 -17.51 -25.31 0.80
CA PRO A 331 -16.75 -26.55 0.58
C PRO A 331 -15.69 -26.78 1.67
N PRO A 332 -15.47 -28.03 2.13
CA PRO A 332 -14.50 -28.32 3.18
C PRO A 332 -13.08 -27.84 2.84
N ALA A 333 -12.27 -27.50 3.85
CA ALA A 333 -10.88 -27.09 3.67
C ALA A 333 -10.07 -28.09 2.81
N GLY A 334 -9.24 -27.56 1.90
CA GLY A 334 -8.45 -28.34 0.95
C GLY A 334 -9.19 -28.76 -0.32
N THR A 335 -10.47 -28.39 -0.47
CA THR A 335 -11.24 -28.64 -1.69
C THR A 335 -10.78 -27.72 -2.80
N ARG A 336 -10.53 -28.26 -4.00
CA ARG A 336 -10.32 -27.47 -5.21
C ARG A 336 -11.66 -27.09 -5.81
N VAL A 337 -11.87 -25.80 -6.00
CA VAL A 337 -13.13 -25.22 -6.47
C VAL A 337 -12.89 -24.42 -7.76
N PRO A 338 -13.36 -24.90 -8.92
CA PRO A 338 -13.26 -24.15 -10.17
C PRO A 338 -13.94 -22.79 -10.08
N ILE A 339 -13.24 -21.74 -10.50
CA ILE A 339 -13.76 -20.38 -10.62
C ILE A 339 -13.80 -19.94 -12.07
N ARG A 340 -14.88 -19.28 -12.45
CA ARG A 340 -15.04 -18.59 -13.74
C ARG A 340 -15.39 -17.12 -13.50
N ILE A 341 -14.70 -16.24 -14.20
CA ILE A 341 -15.03 -14.81 -14.26
C ILE A 341 -15.32 -14.39 -15.69
N GLU A 342 -16.27 -13.49 -15.86
CA GLU A 342 -16.62 -12.86 -17.15
C GLU A 342 -16.79 -11.36 -16.97
N ILE A 343 -16.00 -10.57 -17.70
CA ILE A 343 -16.03 -9.10 -17.67
C ILE A 343 -17.24 -8.61 -18.46
N VAL A 344 -18.22 -8.04 -17.76
CA VAL A 344 -19.50 -7.62 -18.36
C VAL A 344 -19.58 -6.12 -18.61
N ARG A 345 -18.76 -5.33 -17.91
CA ARG A 345 -18.59 -3.90 -18.15
C ARG A 345 -17.15 -3.48 -17.91
N ASP A 346 -16.57 -2.73 -18.84
CA ASP A 346 -15.23 -2.18 -18.75
C ASP A 346 -15.26 -0.68 -19.07
N GLU A 347 -15.35 0.16 -18.05
CA GLU A 347 -15.55 1.61 -18.17
C GLU A 347 -14.21 2.36 -18.03
N THR A 348 -14.17 3.69 -17.93
CA THR A 348 -12.87 4.40 -17.83
C THR A 348 -12.12 4.09 -16.54
N MET A 349 -12.82 4.14 -15.39
CA MET A 349 -12.23 4.02 -14.05
C MET A 349 -12.66 2.76 -13.29
N THR A 350 -13.62 2.02 -13.84
CA THR A 350 -14.33 0.93 -13.18
C THR A 350 -14.42 -0.27 -14.12
N MET A 351 -14.53 -1.46 -13.53
CA MET A 351 -14.69 -2.73 -14.22
C MET A 351 -15.61 -3.63 -13.41
N TYR A 352 -16.47 -4.39 -14.09
CA TYR A 352 -17.43 -5.28 -13.45
C TYR A 352 -17.36 -6.68 -14.04
N ALA A 353 -17.34 -7.69 -13.17
CA ALA A 353 -17.29 -9.09 -13.57
C ALA A 353 -18.45 -9.88 -12.97
N ASN A 354 -19.02 -10.80 -13.74
CA ASN A 354 -19.84 -11.89 -13.20
C ASN A 354 -18.93 -13.06 -12.82
N VAL A 355 -19.28 -13.73 -11.73
CA VAL A 355 -18.45 -14.78 -11.12
C VAL A 355 -19.29 -16.00 -10.83
N GLU A 356 -18.76 -17.19 -11.11
CA GLU A 356 -19.30 -18.47 -10.66
C GLU A 356 -18.17 -19.29 -10.04
N ILE A 357 -18.43 -19.88 -8.88
CA ILE A 357 -17.52 -20.84 -8.24
C ILE A 357 -18.27 -22.15 -8.04
N GLN A 358 -17.65 -23.25 -8.43
CA GLN A 358 -18.16 -24.60 -8.24
C GLN A 358 -17.74 -25.20 -6.89
N ASP A 359 -18.35 -26.30 -6.49
CA ASP A 359 -18.12 -26.92 -5.18
C ASP A 359 -17.03 -28.01 -5.17
N GLY A 360 -16.34 -28.20 -6.30
CA GLY A 360 -15.35 -29.27 -6.51
C GLY A 360 -15.94 -30.63 -6.91
N SER A 361 -17.27 -30.78 -6.85
CA SER A 361 -18.01 -31.97 -7.33
C SER A 361 -18.80 -31.71 -8.63
N GLY A 362 -18.73 -30.49 -9.15
CA GLY A 362 -19.40 -30.04 -10.38
C GLY A 362 -20.72 -29.31 -10.14
N GLY A 363 -21.14 -29.13 -8.89
CA GLY A 363 -22.26 -28.26 -8.52
C GLY A 363 -21.82 -26.81 -8.39
N VAL A 364 -22.73 -25.86 -8.61
CA VAL A 364 -22.46 -24.43 -8.34
C VAL A 364 -22.53 -24.19 -6.84
N TRP A 365 -21.46 -23.61 -6.27
CA TRP A 365 -21.43 -23.19 -4.87
C TRP A 365 -21.95 -21.77 -4.68
N LEU A 366 -21.43 -20.82 -5.45
CA LEU A 366 -21.88 -19.44 -5.40
C LEU A 366 -21.83 -18.76 -6.77
N ARG A 367 -22.61 -17.68 -6.88
CA ARG A 367 -22.52 -16.73 -7.99
C ARG A 367 -22.50 -15.30 -7.49
N VAL A 368 -21.76 -14.45 -8.21
CA VAL A 368 -21.74 -13.01 -7.99
C VAL A 368 -22.10 -12.30 -9.28
N ARG A 369 -23.04 -11.35 -9.20
CA ARG A 369 -23.39 -10.43 -10.28
C ARG A 369 -22.69 -9.10 -10.07
N GLU A 370 -22.01 -8.66 -11.12
CA GLU A 370 -21.38 -7.34 -11.20
C GLU A 370 -20.41 -7.05 -10.02
N TRP A 371 -19.45 -7.95 -9.79
CA TRP A 371 -18.28 -7.66 -8.96
C TRP A 371 -17.54 -6.43 -9.48
N GLY A 372 -17.71 -5.30 -8.80
CA GLY A 372 -17.16 -4.02 -9.17
C GLY A 372 -15.76 -3.81 -8.64
N SER A 373 -14.90 -3.23 -9.47
CA SER A 373 -13.56 -2.80 -9.08
C SER A 373 -13.22 -1.45 -9.66
N ILE A 374 -12.52 -0.61 -8.89
CA ILE A 374 -11.78 0.51 -9.47
C ILE A 374 -10.57 -0.04 -10.22
N LYS A 375 -10.20 0.57 -11.34
CA LYS A 375 -9.01 0.21 -12.11
C LYS A 375 -8.07 1.39 -12.30
N PHE A 376 -6.79 1.10 -12.33
CA PHE A 376 -5.72 2.09 -12.50
C PHE A 376 -4.50 1.48 -13.18
N ARG A 377 -3.57 2.34 -13.60
CA ARG A 377 -2.30 1.94 -14.21
C ARG A 377 -1.15 2.60 -13.45
N HIS A 378 -0.06 1.88 -13.32
CA HIS A 378 1.20 2.40 -12.80
C HIS A 378 2.34 2.09 -13.78
N PRO A 379 3.42 2.88 -13.77
CA PRO A 379 4.64 2.54 -14.50
C PRO A 379 5.16 1.16 -14.11
N ALA A 380 5.65 0.39 -15.08
CA ALA A 380 6.17 -0.97 -14.87
C ALA A 380 7.23 -1.04 -13.75
N GLN A 381 8.10 -0.03 -13.67
CA GLN A 381 9.16 0.03 -12.67
C GLN A 381 8.62 0.12 -11.23
N VAL A 382 7.52 0.86 -11.00
CA VAL A 382 6.84 0.92 -9.69
C VAL A 382 6.31 -0.46 -9.30
N LEU A 383 5.81 -1.20 -10.27
CA LEU A 383 5.18 -2.50 -10.07
C LEU A 383 6.22 -3.57 -9.78
N ASP A 384 7.32 -3.61 -10.55
CA ASP A 384 8.46 -4.49 -10.29
C ASP A 384 9.07 -4.21 -8.91
N PHE A 385 9.27 -2.94 -8.57
CA PHE A 385 9.71 -2.52 -7.24
C PHE A 385 8.77 -3.00 -6.13
N ARG A 386 7.46 -2.72 -6.24
CA ARG A 386 6.47 -3.15 -5.24
C ARG A 386 6.45 -4.67 -5.08
N ARG A 387 6.59 -5.40 -6.20
CA ARG A 387 6.62 -6.86 -6.26
C ARG A 387 7.86 -7.45 -5.60
N GLN A 388 9.04 -6.88 -5.81
CA GLN A 388 10.30 -7.39 -5.25
C GLN A 388 11.22 -6.22 -4.84
N PRO A 389 10.94 -5.57 -3.71
CA PRO A 389 11.62 -4.32 -3.32
C PRO A 389 13.10 -4.52 -3.02
N THR A 390 13.57 -5.74 -2.77
CA THR A 390 14.99 -6.07 -2.58
C THR A 390 15.73 -6.39 -3.89
N ARG A 391 15.02 -6.51 -5.01
CA ARG A 391 15.61 -6.88 -6.32
C ARG A 391 15.53 -5.78 -7.37
N HIS A 392 14.62 -4.82 -7.19
CA HIS A 392 14.44 -3.69 -8.10
C HIS A 392 14.69 -2.36 -7.41
N LEU A 393 15.22 -1.41 -8.19
CA LEU A 393 15.31 0.01 -7.85
C LEU A 393 14.15 0.75 -8.55
N LEU A 394 13.61 1.78 -7.91
CA LEU A 394 12.60 2.65 -8.50
C LEU A 394 13.23 3.80 -9.29
N SER A 395 14.37 4.30 -8.85
CA SER A 395 15.17 5.25 -9.60
C SER A 395 15.98 4.55 -10.70
N ARG A 396 16.37 5.30 -11.73
CA ARG A 396 17.27 4.80 -12.79
C ARG A 396 18.71 5.15 -12.48
N SER A 397 19.62 4.24 -12.83
CA SER A 397 21.06 4.53 -12.80
C SER A 397 21.40 5.55 -13.89
N LEU A 398 22.16 6.59 -13.53
CA LEU A 398 22.66 7.59 -14.47
C LEU A 398 24.17 7.48 -14.59
N ALA A 399 24.67 7.16 -15.79
CA ALA A 399 26.11 7.14 -16.04
C ALA A 399 26.62 8.58 -16.18
N LEU A 400 27.45 9.01 -15.24
CA LEU A 400 28.08 10.32 -15.26
C LEU A 400 29.56 10.18 -15.62
N PRO A 401 30.06 10.86 -16.66
CA PRO A 401 31.48 10.87 -17.02
C PRO A 401 32.38 11.29 -15.85
N SER A 402 33.65 10.89 -15.86
CA SER A 402 34.67 11.39 -14.90
C SER A 402 34.45 11.09 -13.41
N LEU A 403 33.32 10.51 -13.02
CA LEU A 403 33.10 10.03 -11.65
C LEU A 403 33.99 8.82 -11.34
N ALA A 404 34.53 8.79 -10.12
CA ALA A 404 35.42 7.73 -9.66
C ALA A 404 34.75 6.35 -9.79
N LYS A 405 35.54 5.32 -10.13
CA LYS A 405 35.03 3.94 -10.22
C LYS A 405 34.36 3.54 -8.91
N GLY A 406 33.16 2.99 -9.00
CA GLY A 406 32.40 2.49 -7.87
C GLY A 406 31.55 3.52 -7.13
N VAL A 407 31.42 4.75 -7.63
CA VAL A 407 30.34 5.68 -7.25
C VAL A 407 29.07 5.31 -8.02
N GLN A 408 27.93 5.31 -7.33
CA GLN A 408 26.61 5.12 -7.93
C GLN A 408 25.88 6.45 -8.04
N CYS A 409 25.14 6.64 -9.14
CA CYS A 409 24.29 7.80 -9.36
C CYS A 409 22.89 7.35 -9.74
N CYS A 410 21.88 7.83 -9.03
CA CYS A 410 20.49 7.52 -9.26
C CYS A 410 19.70 8.80 -9.54
N LEU A 411 18.85 8.76 -10.57
CA LEU A 411 17.89 9.82 -10.90
C LEU A 411 16.47 9.27 -10.82
N ILE A 412 15.56 10.06 -10.27
CA ILE A 412 14.13 9.81 -10.32
C ILE A 412 13.37 11.09 -10.63
N SER A 413 12.27 10.96 -11.35
CA SER A 413 11.33 12.02 -11.65
C SER A 413 9.94 11.70 -11.09
N LYS A 414 9.09 12.72 -11.03
CA LYS A 414 7.67 12.56 -10.73
C LYS A 414 6.96 11.63 -11.73
N ALA A 415 7.38 11.64 -13.01
CA ALA A 415 6.78 10.78 -14.03
C ALA A 415 7.00 9.29 -13.72
N ASP A 416 8.14 8.94 -13.13
CA ASP A 416 8.47 7.56 -12.74
C ASP A 416 7.55 7.01 -11.64
N THR A 417 6.85 7.90 -10.91
CA THR A 417 5.89 7.56 -9.85
C THR A 417 4.45 7.97 -10.20
N GLN A 418 4.18 8.24 -11.47
CA GLN A 418 2.89 8.77 -11.91
C GLN A 418 1.73 7.84 -11.52
N GLY A 419 0.70 8.43 -10.92
CA GLY A 419 -0.51 7.73 -10.50
C GLY A 419 -0.33 6.91 -9.23
N PHE A 420 0.89 6.74 -8.70
CA PHE A 420 1.14 6.02 -7.45
C PHE A 420 0.93 6.93 -6.24
N ASP A 421 0.34 6.39 -5.17
CA ASP A 421 0.02 7.17 -3.98
C ASP A 421 1.30 7.61 -3.23
N PRO A 422 1.46 8.91 -2.91
CA PRO A 422 2.65 9.40 -2.22
C PRO A 422 2.84 8.83 -0.81
N LEU A 423 1.77 8.57 -0.06
CA LEU A 423 1.89 7.96 1.27
C LEU A 423 2.33 6.50 1.14
N LEU A 424 1.77 5.76 0.19
CA LEU A 424 2.17 4.38 -0.08
C LEU A 424 3.63 4.30 -0.54
N LEU A 425 4.08 5.23 -1.39
CA LEU A 425 5.50 5.35 -1.75
C LEU A 425 6.39 5.60 -0.53
N ALA A 426 5.97 6.50 0.37
CA ALA A 426 6.69 6.77 1.61
C ALA A 426 6.79 5.52 2.48
N ARG A 427 5.68 4.77 2.66
CA ARG A 427 5.69 3.55 3.47
C ARG A 427 6.61 2.47 2.91
N HIS A 428 6.70 2.34 1.57
CA HIS A 428 7.63 1.40 0.93
C HIS A 428 9.10 1.80 1.08
N TYR A 429 9.42 3.10 0.96
CA TYR A 429 10.81 3.57 0.85
C TYR A 429 11.43 4.05 2.16
N LEU A 430 10.67 4.73 3.00
CA LEU A 430 11.19 5.43 4.18
C LEU A 430 11.33 4.47 5.36
N HIS A 431 12.41 4.61 6.11
CA HIS A 431 12.48 4.04 7.45
C HIS A 431 11.42 4.68 8.36
N LEU A 432 11.03 4.01 9.45
CA LEU A 432 10.05 4.55 10.41
C LEU A 432 10.44 5.95 10.92
N ASP A 433 11.71 6.12 11.29
CA ASP A 433 12.23 7.40 11.79
C ASP A 433 12.15 8.54 10.77
N GLU A 434 12.09 8.23 9.47
CA GLU A 434 11.95 9.22 8.39
C GLU A 434 10.48 9.60 8.11
N MET A 435 9.51 8.84 8.62
CA MET A 435 8.09 9.09 8.37
C MET A 435 7.62 10.41 9.01
N ALA A 436 8.15 10.77 10.18
CA ALA A 436 7.82 12.03 10.84
C ALA A 436 8.22 13.25 9.98
N ASP A 437 9.39 13.18 9.33
CA ASP A 437 9.87 14.21 8.41
C ASP A 437 9.00 14.33 7.16
N PHE A 438 8.54 13.20 6.62
CA PHE A 438 7.63 13.16 5.48
C PHE A 438 6.31 13.86 5.83
N VAL A 439 5.70 13.50 6.97
CA VAL A 439 4.43 14.08 7.43
C VAL A 439 4.59 15.57 7.72
N ALA A 440 5.67 16.00 8.36
CA ALA A 440 5.92 17.41 8.68
C ALA A 440 5.99 18.31 7.43
N LYS A 441 6.24 17.76 6.24
CA LYS A 441 6.31 18.50 4.97
C LYS A 441 4.98 18.57 4.22
N ALA A 442 3.94 17.88 4.68
CA ALA A 442 2.62 17.80 4.02
C ALA A 442 1.96 19.18 3.81
N GLY A 443 2.29 20.17 4.63
CA GLY A 443 1.79 21.55 4.48
C GLY A 443 2.23 22.26 3.19
N VAL A 444 3.27 21.76 2.52
CA VAL A 444 3.74 22.28 1.22
C VAL A 444 3.95 21.09 0.27
N PRO A 445 2.91 20.65 -0.47
CA PRO A 445 2.97 19.42 -1.26
C PRO A 445 4.13 19.32 -2.25
N PRO A 446 4.51 20.39 -2.99
CA PRO A 446 5.70 20.33 -3.86
C PRO A 446 6.99 20.03 -3.09
N ARG A 447 7.15 20.63 -1.89
CA ARG A 447 8.32 20.40 -1.03
C ARG A 447 8.35 18.99 -0.46
N GLN A 448 7.18 18.45 -0.08
CA GLN A 448 7.06 17.07 0.37
C GLN A 448 7.46 16.09 -0.75
N GLN A 449 6.98 16.32 -1.98
CA GLN A 449 7.31 15.51 -3.15
C GLN A 449 8.80 15.56 -3.47
N GLN A 450 9.41 16.75 -3.54
CA GLN A 450 10.84 16.91 -3.80
C GLN A 450 11.71 16.19 -2.77
N TRP A 451 11.36 16.33 -1.48
CA TRP A 451 12.06 15.64 -0.41
C TRP A 451 11.91 14.12 -0.53
N GLN A 452 10.70 13.62 -0.81
CA GLN A 452 10.45 12.19 -0.99
C GLN A 452 11.24 11.62 -2.17
N LEU A 453 11.24 12.29 -3.33
CA LEU A 453 12.01 11.87 -4.50
C LEU A 453 13.53 11.87 -4.19
N GLY A 454 14.01 12.86 -3.44
CA GLY A 454 15.39 12.90 -2.94
C GLY A 454 15.73 11.69 -2.07
N ARG A 455 14.84 11.28 -1.16
CA ARG A 455 15.00 10.06 -0.36
C ARG A 455 14.99 8.80 -1.21
N VAL A 456 14.12 8.69 -2.21
CA VAL A 456 14.10 7.55 -3.14
C VAL A 456 15.43 7.45 -3.90
N ALA A 457 15.88 8.53 -4.53
CA ALA A 457 17.15 8.55 -5.28
C ALA A 457 18.34 8.17 -4.39
N ALA A 458 18.41 8.74 -3.19
CA ALA A 458 19.51 8.48 -2.27
C ALA A 458 19.51 7.05 -1.73
N LYS A 459 18.35 6.51 -1.34
CA LYS A 459 18.25 5.14 -0.87
C LYS A 459 18.63 4.15 -1.96
N ASP A 460 18.16 4.35 -3.19
CA ASP A 460 18.52 3.47 -4.30
C ASP A 460 20.02 3.59 -4.66
N ALA A 461 20.62 4.77 -4.62
CA ALA A 461 22.06 4.93 -4.83
C ALA A 461 22.87 4.17 -3.77
N VAL A 462 22.48 4.25 -2.50
CA VAL A 462 23.11 3.51 -1.39
C VAL A 462 22.95 1.99 -1.58
N ARG A 463 21.74 1.54 -1.92
CA ARG A 463 21.44 0.12 -2.15
C ARG A 463 22.25 -0.44 -3.32
N ALA A 464 22.31 0.27 -4.44
CA ALA A 464 23.14 -0.09 -5.57
C ALA A 464 24.63 -0.13 -5.20
N TRP A 465 25.08 0.81 -4.37
CA TRP A 465 26.48 0.90 -3.95
C TRP A 465 26.90 -0.27 -3.05
N LEU A 466 26.03 -0.66 -2.13
CA LEU A 466 26.20 -1.82 -1.25
C LEU A 466 26.13 -3.14 -2.05
N ALA A 467 25.16 -3.26 -2.96
CA ALA A 467 24.97 -4.44 -3.79
C ALA A 467 26.18 -4.71 -4.69
N ALA A 468 26.76 -3.67 -5.29
CA ALA A 468 27.98 -3.78 -6.11
C ALA A 468 29.22 -4.29 -5.32
N ARG A 469 29.14 -4.37 -3.99
CA ARG A 469 30.20 -4.80 -3.08
C ARG A 469 29.79 -6.01 -2.23
N SER A 470 28.65 -6.62 -2.54
CA SER A 470 28.10 -7.77 -1.85
C SER A 470 28.03 -8.94 -2.82
N GLU A 471 28.23 -10.15 -2.30
CA GLU A 471 27.94 -11.39 -3.04
C GLU A 471 26.48 -11.82 -2.86
N GLN A 472 25.70 -11.10 -2.04
CA GLN A 472 24.29 -11.39 -1.81
C GLN A 472 23.48 -11.10 -3.08
N PRO A 473 22.54 -11.98 -3.46
CA PRO A 473 21.72 -11.80 -4.65
C PRO A 473 20.68 -10.68 -4.48
N GLU A 474 20.33 -10.34 -3.24
CA GLU A 474 19.34 -9.32 -2.92
C GLU A 474 19.99 -8.06 -2.34
N MET A 475 19.44 -6.91 -2.74
CA MET A 475 19.78 -5.63 -2.16
C MET A 475 19.06 -5.45 -0.83
N LEU A 476 19.63 -4.62 0.03
CA LEU A 476 18.95 -4.17 1.25
C LEU A 476 17.58 -3.55 0.90
N HIS A 477 16.57 -3.83 1.72
CA HIS A 477 15.26 -3.19 1.59
C HIS A 477 15.41 -1.66 1.79
N PRO A 478 14.77 -0.79 0.98
CA PRO A 478 14.97 0.66 1.08
C PRO A 478 14.58 1.24 2.45
N ALA A 479 13.59 0.65 3.10
CA ALA A 479 13.16 1.05 4.42
C ALA A 479 14.01 0.50 5.59
N ALA A 480 15.08 -0.28 5.33
CA ALA A 480 15.87 -0.93 6.38
C ALA A 480 16.97 -0.04 6.99
N PHE A 481 17.15 1.19 6.52
CA PHE A 481 18.15 2.11 7.03
C PHE A 481 17.66 3.55 6.92
N VAL A 482 18.15 4.41 7.81
CA VAL A 482 17.81 5.83 7.87
C VAL A 482 18.79 6.64 7.02
N ILE A 483 18.29 7.63 6.30
CA ILE A 483 19.12 8.74 5.82
C ILE A 483 18.93 9.91 6.79
N ASP A 484 19.95 10.17 7.59
CA ASP A 484 19.99 11.24 8.59
C ASP A 484 20.74 12.47 8.05
N SER A 485 20.92 13.49 8.87
CA SER A 485 21.72 14.68 8.60
C SER A 485 22.79 14.89 9.67
N ASP A 486 24.01 15.28 9.27
CA ASP A 486 25.04 15.72 10.22
C ASP A 486 24.71 17.11 10.83
N ALA A 487 25.57 17.58 11.73
CA ALA A 487 25.42 18.88 12.37
C ALA A 487 25.48 20.08 11.39
N ALA A 488 26.02 19.88 10.18
CA ALA A 488 26.05 20.87 9.10
C ALA A 488 24.87 20.70 8.12
N GLY A 489 23.98 19.73 8.35
CA GLY A 489 22.83 19.43 7.51
C GLY A 489 23.11 18.51 6.33
N GLN A 490 24.33 17.99 6.18
CA GLN A 490 24.64 17.07 5.09
C GLN A 490 23.98 15.71 5.29
N PRO A 491 23.42 15.10 4.24
CA PRO A 491 22.84 13.79 4.33
C PRO A 491 23.90 12.71 4.62
N LEU A 492 23.61 11.80 5.54
CA LEU A 492 24.44 10.64 5.86
C LEU A 492 23.59 9.38 5.99
N VAL A 493 24.20 8.23 5.71
CA VAL A 493 23.59 6.93 6.00
C VAL A 493 23.84 6.61 7.47
N ALA A 494 22.77 6.39 8.24
CA ALA A 494 22.90 6.02 9.64
C ALA A 494 23.63 4.68 9.80
N ALA A 495 24.22 4.44 10.98
CA ALA A 495 24.92 3.20 11.27
C ALA A 495 24.04 1.99 10.97
N LEU A 496 24.58 1.03 10.22
CA LEU A 496 23.86 -0.14 9.73
C LEU A 496 24.58 -1.41 10.15
N GLU A 497 23.86 -2.29 10.87
CA GLU A 497 24.41 -3.55 11.34
C GLU A 497 24.88 -4.43 10.17
N GLY A 498 26.00 -5.14 10.36
CA GLY A 498 26.63 -5.94 9.30
C GLY A 498 27.40 -5.14 8.25
N HIS A 499 27.34 -3.80 8.28
CA HIS A 499 28.00 -2.93 7.30
C HIS A 499 29.01 -1.99 7.96
N ALA A 500 30.28 -2.43 8.06
CA ALA A 500 31.36 -1.64 8.66
C ALA A 500 31.74 -0.38 7.86
N ARG A 501 31.42 -0.34 6.57
CA ARG A 501 31.69 0.79 5.67
C ARG A 501 30.40 1.24 4.99
N LEU A 502 30.03 2.50 5.20
CA LEU A 502 28.87 3.14 4.61
C LEU A 502 29.29 4.19 3.59
N PRO A 503 28.54 4.36 2.49
CA PRO A 503 28.84 5.38 1.50
C PRO A 503 28.59 6.78 2.07
N ARG A 504 29.42 7.73 1.65
CA ARG A 504 29.03 9.14 1.63
C ARG A 504 28.00 9.35 0.53
N ILE A 505 27.06 10.25 0.78
CA ILE A 505 25.98 10.55 -0.15
C ILE A 505 25.86 12.05 -0.35
N SER A 506 25.38 12.45 -1.53
CA SER A 506 24.93 13.81 -1.81
C SER A 506 23.62 13.73 -2.55
N ILE A 507 22.68 14.62 -2.22
CA ILE A 507 21.30 14.61 -2.72
C ILE A 507 21.00 16.00 -3.30
N ALA A 508 20.32 16.05 -4.44
CA ALA A 508 19.78 17.28 -5.00
C ALA A 508 18.40 17.02 -5.62
N HIS A 509 17.57 18.06 -5.69
CA HIS A 509 16.28 18.02 -6.35
C HIS A 509 15.96 19.39 -6.94
N CYS A 510 15.29 19.41 -8.08
CA CYS A 510 14.80 20.63 -8.72
C CYS A 510 13.52 20.30 -9.46
N GLU A 511 12.50 21.15 -9.29
CA GLU A 511 11.15 20.94 -9.82
C GLU A 511 10.60 19.55 -9.51
N ASP A 512 10.52 18.67 -10.51
CA ASP A 512 9.95 17.33 -10.46
C ASP A 512 10.99 16.22 -10.52
N GLN A 513 12.28 16.53 -10.37
CA GLN A 513 13.39 15.57 -10.40
C GLN A 513 14.23 15.59 -9.13
N ALA A 514 14.80 14.43 -8.82
CA ALA A 514 15.81 14.28 -7.78
C ALA A 514 16.95 13.37 -8.24
N VAL A 515 18.17 13.72 -7.84
CA VAL A 515 19.39 12.98 -8.14
C VAL A 515 20.18 12.75 -6.86
N ALA A 516 20.85 11.60 -6.76
CA ALA A 516 21.74 11.31 -5.63
C ALA A 516 22.98 10.52 -6.06
N LEU A 517 24.09 10.78 -5.37
CA LEU A 517 25.33 10.00 -5.46
C LEU A 517 25.55 9.18 -4.19
N ALA A 518 26.19 8.01 -4.33
CA ALA A 518 26.70 7.21 -3.22
C ALA A 518 28.12 6.67 -3.54
N GLY A 519 29.09 6.90 -2.66
CA GLY A 519 30.50 6.56 -2.88
C GLY A 519 31.34 6.53 -1.60
N GLU A 520 32.60 6.10 -1.70
CA GLU A 520 33.50 6.02 -0.52
C GLU A 520 34.00 7.40 -0.07
N GLN A 521 34.28 8.25 -1.05
CA GLN A 521 34.84 9.57 -0.83
C GLN A 521 33.73 10.61 -0.66
N PRO A 522 34.02 11.81 -0.10
CA PRO A 522 33.10 12.93 -0.18
C PRO A 522 32.63 13.19 -1.61
N LEU A 523 31.36 13.51 -1.76
CA LEU A 523 30.69 13.73 -3.03
C LEU A 523 29.85 15.00 -2.95
N GLY A 524 29.69 15.68 -4.07
CA GLY A 524 28.74 16.77 -4.25
C GLY A 524 27.97 16.57 -5.54
N ILE A 525 26.65 16.76 -5.50
CA ILE A 525 25.80 16.77 -6.69
C ILE A 525 24.75 17.85 -6.60
N ASP A 526 24.45 18.44 -7.74
CA ASP A 526 23.40 19.43 -7.90
C ASP A 526 22.63 19.19 -9.19
N ILE A 527 21.35 19.59 -9.21
CA ILE A 527 20.49 19.53 -10.39
C ILE A 527 19.67 20.80 -10.45
N GLU A 528 19.67 21.46 -11.61
CA GLU A 528 18.91 22.71 -11.83
C GLU A 528 18.29 22.75 -13.21
N GLN A 529 17.11 23.37 -13.32
CA GLN A 529 16.40 23.52 -14.58
C GLN A 529 17.02 24.64 -15.42
N ILE A 530 17.25 24.36 -16.70
CA ILE A 530 17.65 25.38 -17.68
C ILE A 530 16.44 26.28 -17.93
N ARG A 531 16.58 27.56 -17.60
CA ARG A 531 15.56 28.58 -17.81
C ARG A 531 16.18 29.96 -18.00
N PRO A 532 15.46 30.90 -18.65
CA PRO A 532 15.88 32.29 -18.70
C PRO A 532 16.05 32.86 -17.30
N HIS A 533 17.18 33.53 -17.06
CA HIS A 533 17.50 34.12 -15.77
C HIS A 533 17.14 35.62 -15.74
N ALA A 534 16.71 36.11 -14.57
CA ALA A 534 16.44 37.53 -14.40
C ALA A 534 17.71 38.37 -14.53
N ALA A 535 17.57 39.63 -14.96
CA ALA A 535 18.68 40.57 -14.99
C ALA A 535 19.32 40.70 -13.60
N GLY A 536 20.65 40.56 -13.50
CA GLY A 536 21.36 40.59 -12.23
C GLY A 536 21.57 39.22 -11.55
N PHE A 537 20.93 38.14 -12.03
CA PHE A 537 21.09 36.81 -11.43
C PHE A 537 22.55 36.34 -11.48
N LEU A 538 23.18 36.39 -12.66
CA LEU A 538 24.58 36.00 -12.83
C LEU A 538 25.51 36.82 -11.92
N GLU A 539 25.32 38.14 -11.86
CA GLU A 539 26.10 39.05 -11.03
C GLU A 539 25.95 38.76 -9.53
N SER A 540 24.81 38.21 -9.11
CA SER A 540 24.55 37.91 -7.69
C SER A 540 25.41 36.78 -7.14
N PHE A 541 25.87 35.84 -8.00
CA PHE A 541 26.61 34.66 -7.56
C PHE A 541 27.99 34.48 -8.20
N SER A 542 28.29 35.23 -9.26
CA SER A 542 29.56 35.14 -9.99
C SER A 542 30.44 36.39 -9.83
N LYS A 543 31.72 36.25 -10.15
CA LYS A 543 32.71 37.34 -10.23
C LYS A 543 32.94 37.78 -11.68
N ALA A 544 33.76 38.83 -11.85
CA ALA A 544 34.13 39.33 -13.18
C ALA A 544 34.82 38.26 -14.05
N GLY A 545 35.84 37.56 -13.52
CA GLY A 545 36.55 36.52 -14.28
C GLY A 545 35.65 35.35 -14.70
N GLU A 546 34.69 34.95 -13.84
CA GLU A 546 33.72 33.91 -14.20
C GLU A 546 32.80 34.33 -15.34
N ARG A 547 32.40 35.61 -15.38
CA ARG A 547 31.60 36.17 -16.46
C ARG A 547 32.38 36.23 -17.78
N GLU A 548 33.65 36.60 -17.71
CA GLU A 548 34.55 36.57 -18.88
C GLU A 548 34.68 35.14 -19.45
N LEU A 549 34.89 34.13 -18.58
CA LEU A 549 34.93 32.73 -18.98
C LEU A 549 33.62 32.25 -19.62
N LEU A 550 32.47 32.69 -19.09
CA LEU A 550 31.15 32.38 -19.67
C LEU A 550 30.93 33.09 -21.02
N ASP A 551 31.36 34.35 -21.16
CA ASP A 551 31.24 35.13 -22.39
C ASP A 551 32.04 34.51 -23.54
N GLU A 552 33.17 33.86 -23.24
CA GLU A 552 33.96 33.10 -24.22
C GLU A 552 33.23 31.85 -24.75
N LEU A 553 32.35 31.24 -23.95
CA LEU A 553 31.61 30.02 -24.29
C LEU A 553 30.26 30.32 -24.97
N ALA A 554 29.53 31.33 -24.48
CA ALA A 554 28.21 31.69 -25.00
C ALA A 554 27.82 33.13 -24.64
N THR A 555 27.54 33.96 -25.65
CA THR A 555 27.26 35.39 -25.45
C THR A 555 25.78 35.71 -25.22
N GLU A 556 24.84 34.92 -25.75
CA GLU A 556 23.39 35.13 -25.59
C GLU A 556 22.55 33.87 -25.88
N GLY A 557 21.25 33.95 -25.57
CA GLY A 557 20.25 32.92 -25.87
C GLY A 557 20.29 31.70 -24.93
N GLU A 558 19.60 30.63 -25.33
CA GLU A 558 19.42 29.41 -24.52
C GLU A 558 20.76 28.77 -24.12
N VAL A 559 21.77 28.82 -25.00
CA VAL A 559 23.10 28.29 -24.70
C VAL A 559 23.76 29.05 -23.56
N ARG A 560 23.55 30.38 -23.48
CA ARG A 560 24.04 31.17 -22.34
C ARG A 560 23.27 30.85 -21.06
N ASP A 561 21.95 30.71 -21.13
CA ASP A 561 21.15 30.31 -19.97
C ASP A 561 21.58 28.93 -19.42
N GLU A 562 21.91 27.99 -20.31
CA GLU A 562 22.48 26.69 -19.92
C GLU A 562 23.82 26.87 -19.21
N TRP A 563 24.75 27.66 -19.74
CA TRP A 563 26.06 27.87 -19.12
C TRP A 563 26.00 28.63 -17.78
N ILE A 564 25.07 29.59 -17.64
CA ILE A 564 24.78 30.23 -16.35
C ILE A 564 24.30 29.19 -15.34
N THR A 565 23.40 28.30 -15.76
CA THR A 565 22.88 27.21 -14.94
C THR A 565 23.99 26.22 -14.56
N ARG A 566 24.87 25.86 -15.50
CA ARG A 566 26.06 25.02 -15.24
C ARG A 566 26.99 25.64 -14.22
N LEU A 567 27.29 26.93 -14.30
CA LEU A 567 28.13 27.61 -13.32
C LEU A 567 27.49 27.61 -11.93
N TRP A 568 26.20 27.92 -11.84
CA TRP A 568 25.45 27.88 -10.57
C TRP A 568 25.49 26.47 -9.95
N SER A 569 25.09 25.45 -10.70
CA SER A 569 25.10 24.07 -10.22
C SER A 569 26.50 23.57 -9.87
N ALA A 570 27.53 24.01 -10.60
CA ALA A 570 28.91 23.63 -10.28
C ALA A 570 29.35 24.15 -8.90
N LYS A 571 28.98 25.39 -8.56
CA LYS A 571 29.26 25.97 -7.24
C LYS A 571 28.49 25.24 -6.12
N GLU A 572 27.23 24.90 -6.35
CA GLU A 572 26.42 24.12 -5.41
C GLU A 572 27.01 22.72 -5.19
N ALA A 573 27.41 22.03 -6.25
CA ALA A 573 28.08 20.74 -6.16
C ALA A 573 29.40 20.84 -5.38
N ALA A 574 30.22 21.87 -5.60
CA ALA A 574 31.43 22.10 -4.82
C ALA A 574 31.15 22.40 -3.34
N GLY A 575 30.10 23.18 -3.04
CA GLY A 575 29.67 23.46 -1.67
C GLY A 575 29.20 22.21 -0.93
N LYS A 576 28.44 21.34 -1.62
CA LYS A 576 27.98 20.05 -1.09
C LYS A 576 29.14 19.07 -0.87
N LEU A 577 30.11 19.02 -1.78
CA LEU A 577 31.33 18.20 -1.62
C LEU A 577 32.10 18.55 -0.34
N LEU A 578 32.19 19.84 -0.01
CA LEU A 578 32.86 20.32 1.19
C LEU A 578 32.01 20.23 2.45
N GLY A 579 30.71 19.97 2.30
CA GLY A 579 29.78 19.90 3.40
C GLY A 579 29.41 21.22 4.05
N THR A 580 29.80 22.32 3.43
CA THR A 580 29.43 23.66 3.89
C THR A 580 28.17 24.16 3.19
N GLY A 581 27.80 23.60 2.04
CA GLY A 581 26.88 24.27 1.11
C GLY A 581 27.46 25.59 0.60
N VAL A 582 26.68 26.34 -0.18
CA VAL A 582 27.06 27.70 -0.61
C VAL A 582 26.71 28.78 0.43
N ASN A 583 25.81 28.49 1.39
CA ASN A 583 25.44 29.33 2.54
C ASN A 583 25.29 30.84 2.28
N GLY A 584 24.67 31.21 1.15
CA GLY A 584 24.48 32.62 0.78
C GLY A 584 25.77 33.36 0.39
N ALA A 585 26.89 32.67 0.25
CA ALA A 585 28.17 33.19 -0.21
C ALA A 585 28.70 32.40 -1.44
N PRO A 586 27.91 32.27 -2.53
CA PRO A 586 28.31 31.49 -3.71
C PRO A 586 29.60 32.01 -4.36
N GLN A 587 29.91 33.31 -4.24
CA GLN A 587 31.17 33.90 -4.71
C GLN A 587 32.42 33.43 -3.95
N ARG A 588 32.26 32.69 -2.84
CA ARG A 588 33.36 31.96 -2.18
C ARG A 588 33.88 30.84 -3.06
N PHE A 589 33.05 30.28 -3.93
CA PHE A 589 33.37 29.25 -4.89
C PHE A 589 33.54 29.92 -6.25
N GLU A 590 34.78 30.16 -6.65
CA GLU A 590 35.11 30.86 -7.89
C GLU A 590 35.60 29.87 -8.95
N ALA A 591 34.92 29.81 -10.09
CA ALA A 591 35.41 29.08 -11.25
C ALA A 591 36.58 29.85 -11.89
N ILE A 592 37.77 29.28 -11.80
CA ILE A 592 39.00 29.87 -12.38
C ILE A 592 39.32 29.29 -13.76
N ALA A 593 38.64 28.20 -14.14
CA ALA A 593 38.67 27.64 -15.48
C ALA A 593 37.33 26.94 -15.78
N ILE A 594 36.85 27.09 -17.01
CA ILE A 594 35.67 26.41 -17.56
C ILE A 594 36.05 25.95 -18.97
N ASP A 595 35.72 24.72 -19.35
CA ASP A 595 35.85 24.25 -20.73
C ASP A 595 34.50 23.95 -21.38
N GLY A 596 34.49 23.84 -22.71
CA GLY A 596 33.26 23.57 -23.48
C GLY A 596 32.68 22.16 -23.28
N ALA A 597 33.38 21.26 -22.58
CA ALA A 597 32.86 19.94 -22.23
C ALA A 597 32.10 19.96 -20.89
N GLY A 598 32.03 21.10 -20.22
CA GLY A 598 31.32 21.27 -18.97
C GLY A 598 32.17 20.93 -17.74
N ASN A 599 33.50 21.00 -17.86
CA ASN A 599 34.42 20.85 -16.74
C ASN A 599 34.75 22.23 -16.13
N PHE A 600 34.83 22.28 -14.81
CA PHE A 600 35.10 23.48 -14.02
C PHE A 600 36.23 23.20 -13.03
N ILE A 601 37.12 24.18 -12.85
CA ILE A 601 38.04 24.21 -11.71
C ILE A 601 37.55 25.30 -10.77
N ILE A 602 37.04 24.91 -9.61
CA ILE A 602 36.53 25.82 -8.58
C ILE A 602 37.57 26.02 -7.49
N GLN A 603 38.01 27.26 -7.31
CA GLN A 603 38.83 27.69 -6.19
C GLN A 603 37.95 28.13 -5.02
N VAL A 604 38.22 27.60 -3.84
CA VAL A 604 37.51 27.98 -2.62
C VAL A 604 38.27 29.10 -1.93
N ARG A 605 37.67 30.30 -1.91
CA ARG A 605 38.26 31.50 -1.32
C ARG A 605 38.67 31.26 0.14
N ASP A 606 39.79 31.87 0.51
CA ASP A 606 40.44 31.74 1.82
C ASP A 606 40.94 30.31 2.10
N SER A 607 41.16 29.53 1.05
CA SER A 607 41.83 28.23 1.08
C SER A 607 42.60 27.97 -0.22
N ASP A 608 43.60 27.08 -0.17
CA ASP A 608 44.32 26.62 -1.37
C ASP A 608 43.61 25.44 -2.07
N ARG A 609 42.32 25.20 -1.77
CA ARG A 609 41.57 24.07 -2.33
C ARG A 609 41.05 24.41 -3.72
N LEU A 610 41.40 23.54 -4.67
CA LEU A 610 40.81 23.46 -6.00
C LEU A 610 39.91 22.22 -6.07
N ILE A 611 38.72 22.38 -6.65
CA ILE A 611 37.73 21.32 -6.81
C ILE A 611 37.43 21.18 -8.30
N ASN A 612 37.62 19.98 -8.83
CA ASN A 612 37.17 19.64 -10.16
C ASN A 612 35.68 19.30 -10.12
N VAL A 613 34.89 20.04 -10.89
CA VAL A 613 33.45 19.82 -11.02
C VAL A 613 33.14 19.55 -12.48
N HIS A 614 32.28 18.58 -12.72
CA HIS A 614 31.83 18.23 -14.05
C HIS A 614 30.33 18.52 -14.15
N SER A 615 29.83 18.80 -15.36
CA SER A 615 28.42 19.05 -15.59
C SER A 615 27.93 18.39 -16.87
N VAL A 616 26.72 17.87 -16.86
CA VAL A 616 26.04 17.28 -18.01
C VAL A 616 24.64 17.87 -18.16
N ARG A 617 24.14 17.92 -19.39
CA ARG A 617 22.74 18.26 -19.68
C ARG A 617 21.92 16.97 -19.74
N GLU A 618 20.83 16.92 -19.00
CA GLU A 618 19.85 15.83 -18.99
C GLU A 618 18.48 16.41 -19.32
N GLY A 619 18.07 16.32 -20.59
CA GLY A 619 16.86 16.99 -21.08
C GLY A 619 16.94 18.51 -20.91
N ASN A 620 16.04 19.09 -20.12
CA ASN A 620 16.03 20.52 -19.79
C ASN A 620 16.67 20.84 -18.41
N PHE A 621 17.47 19.93 -17.88
CA PHE A 621 18.18 20.10 -16.61
C PHE A 621 19.68 20.02 -16.82
N VAL A 622 20.41 20.69 -15.93
CA VAL A 622 21.85 20.50 -15.77
C VAL A 622 22.08 19.74 -14.48
N ILE A 623 22.95 18.73 -14.55
CA ILE A 623 23.44 18.00 -13.38
C ILE A 623 24.93 18.31 -13.25
N ALA A 624 25.32 18.91 -12.12
CA ALA A 624 26.73 19.14 -11.80
C ALA A 624 27.16 18.24 -10.64
N TYR A 625 28.38 17.73 -10.70
CA TYR A 625 28.86 16.74 -9.73
C TYR A 625 30.38 16.84 -9.52
N ALA A 626 30.79 16.52 -8.31
CA ALA A 626 32.17 16.58 -7.86
C ALA A 626 32.48 15.42 -6.92
N ALA A 627 33.71 14.92 -6.98
CA ALA A 627 34.26 13.95 -6.05
C ALA A 627 35.67 14.39 -5.67
N THR A 628 36.14 14.08 -4.45
CA THR A 628 37.57 14.27 -4.16
C THR A 628 38.39 13.32 -5.00
N GLU A 629 39.31 13.85 -5.80
CA GLU A 629 40.27 13.03 -6.52
C GLU A 629 41.06 12.20 -5.52
N THR A 630 41.07 10.89 -5.70
CA THR A 630 42.12 10.05 -5.09
C THR A 630 43.45 10.61 -5.57
N ALA A 631 44.32 11.01 -4.65
CA ALA A 631 45.69 11.38 -4.94
C ALA A 631 46.43 10.19 -5.61
N GLY A 632 46.25 10.05 -6.92
CA GLY A 632 47.00 9.16 -7.77
C GLY A 632 48.32 9.83 -8.09
N ALA A 633 49.38 9.34 -7.45
CA ALA A 633 50.80 9.60 -7.72
C ALA A 633 51.06 10.68 -8.79
N SER A 634 51.33 11.90 -8.34
CA SER A 634 51.98 12.93 -9.13
C SER A 634 53.39 12.44 -9.51
N GLY A 635 53.50 11.80 -10.67
CA GLY A 635 54.76 11.67 -11.38
C GLY A 635 55.14 13.04 -11.93
N ARG A 636 55.94 13.78 -11.16
CA ARG A 636 56.88 14.75 -11.73
C ARG A 636 58.01 14.01 -12.45
#